data_AF-A0A2H0D726-F1
#
_entry.id   AF-A0A2H0D726-F1
#
_cell.length_a   1.000
_cell.length_b   1.000
_cell.length_c   1.000
_cell.angle_alpha   90.00
_cell.angle_beta   90.00
_cell.angle_gamma   90.00
#
_symmetry.space_group_name_H-M   'P 1'
#
loop_
_entity.id
_entity.type
_entity.pdbx_description
1 polymer ?
#
loop_
_entity_poly.entity_id
_entity_poly.type
_entity_poly.pdbx_seq_one_letter_code
_entity_poly.pdbx_strand_id
1 'polypeptide(L)'
;MKRYIRFFIFTLFVASLAFPQTVVVKRVAKSPADLKITPWVGPVSTGLKVMGKQATVYFVADTTGSGTTAVTSFAWSLISKPGGSVAVFDTSDRIDARFKPDVVGQYIVQVSVNSGAKTAVDTVFASTFRGNYAAPISCGMCHSTTNAAWEATNHSSIYKRAISGMLENSAETNFMGVYGKTCAGCHTTGYDVNADNGNFGFAAHATGWDTTWYQGATVSGNSYLIPYADQTRWNLLGTAPYASVKVTATIGCESCHGAGNDHAATGDKTKITKTVDAGVCLSCHEAPTHHMIGTYWKESAHSTMPLSGGHAGRTGCYPCHSGQAIIDFAANPAAPVYDATRGNVPSISCSTCHDPHSAEHENQLRITEISVLKNGYTPPAGTGGKGALCMTCHRGRYNSTTQVDGYMTTFDTPGKAYPSRIYPHYSPQADMFLGQNSYDFGVLTIQGVMTHEGIENACVTCHMPPRTYNSDHSMNMVQNGVDKVTACKSCHGNITSFEDIKASTDYDGNGVVESSRKEIDGLVAKLGELLPKDETGAVIELANTATRVADSTKIANFATNPYGKRVFPGIWNYYFVVNDFSHGAHNARYTVQLLNNTIQYVVTGVVPVELTSFTGVISNGVVTLQWQTATEKNNKGFDVQRKIGTSWETISFLNGKGTSTEVNKYSYSDNLSKLNVAGSVSYRLRQVDFDGTVTYTKEVSVSYTSAPKSFSLSQNYPNPFNPSTTIRYALPFDSNVKISIYKVTGELVKVLLNGTKTAGNYDVTMNTAHENVEFSSGIYFYSIEANAVDGSSTFKQTKKMILLK
;
A
#
# COMPACT_ATOMS: atom_id res chain seq x y z
N MET A 1 11.86 -11.50 -72.19
CA MET A 1 13.20 -11.03 -72.61
C MET A 1 13.74 -10.13 -71.50
N LYS A 2 14.78 -10.52 -70.75
CA LYS A 2 16.19 -10.04 -70.90
C LYS A 2 16.24 -8.50 -71.13
N ARG A 3 16.93 -7.63 -70.37
CA ARG A 3 18.14 -7.75 -69.53
C ARG A 3 18.50 -6.36 -68.93
N TYR A 4 19.16 -6.37 -67.76
CA TYR A 4 20.21 -5.45 -67.22
C TYR A 4 19.94 -3.96 -66.90
N ILE A 5 20.01 -3.57 -65.61
CA ILE A 5 21.17 -3.07 -64.82
C ILE A 5 21.71 -1.70 -65.27
N ARG A 6 21.54 -0.69 -64.40
CA ARG A 6 22.58 0.28 -64.04
C ARG A 6 22.58 0.49 -62.52
N PHE A 7 23.62 -0.01 -61.88
CA PHE A 7 24.01 0.30 -60.51
C PHE A 7 24.41 1.78 -60.41
N PHE A 8 23.75 2.53 -59.52
CA PHE A 8 24.36 3.70 -58.90
C PHE A 8 24.75 3.30 -57.48
N ILE A 9 26.05 3.09 -57.28
CA ILE A 9 26.65 2.96 -55.96
C ILE A 9 26.62 4.35 -55.33
N PHE A 10 25.62 4.61 -54.50
CA PHE A 10 25.78 5.55 -53.40
C PHE A 10 26.24 4.71 -52.20
N THR A 11 27.55 4.69 -51.98
CA THR A 11 28.12 4.35 -50.68
C THR A 11 27.57 5.38 -49.68
N LEU A 12 26.45 5.05 -49.03
CA LEU A 12 26.09 5.69 -47.77
C LEU A 12 27.19 5.28 -46.79
N PHE A 13 28.13 6.21 -46.54
CA PHE A 13 28.87 6.24 -45.30
C PHE A 13 27.82 6.35 -44.20
N VAL A 14 27.35 5.22 -43.68
CA VAL A 14 26.81 5.18 -42.34
C VAL A 14 28.01 5.43 -41.45
N ALA A 15 28.30 6.71 -41.20
CA ALA A 15 29.03 7.08 -40.02
C ALA A 15 28.18 6.53 -38.87
N SER A 16 28.54 5.34 -38.39
CA SER A 16 28.10 4.88 -37.08
C SER A 16 28.42 6.05 -36.15
N LEU A 17 27.38 6.69 -35.62
CA LEU A 17 27.54 7.59 -34.48
C LEU A 17 28.07 6.73 -33.35
N ALA A 18 29.38 6.53 -33.33
CA ALA A 18 30.10 5.93 -32.24
C ALA A 18 30.00 6.93 -31.11
N PHE A 19 29.02 6.74 -30.24
CA PHE A 19 29.01 7.43 -28.95
C PHE A 19 30.38 7.20 -28.31
N PRO A 20 31.03 8.26 -27.78
CA PRO A 20 32.33 8.11 -27.16
C PRO A 20 32.21 7.11 -26.00
N GLN A 21 32.90 5.97 -26.14
CA GLN A 21 33.05 4.95 -25.11
C GLN A 21 33.58 5.59 -23.83
N THR A 22 32.97 5.27 -22.69
CA THR A 22 33.39 5.77 -21.37
C THR A 22 33.81 4.61 -20.45
N VAL A 23 34.95 4.80 -19.79
CA VAL A 23 35.36 4.07 -18.59
C VAL A 23 35.22 5.04 -17.42
N VAL A 24 34.84 4.55 -16.23
CA VAL A 24 34.69 5.38 -15.02
C VAL A 24 35.35 4.67 -13.84
N VAL A 25 36.08 5.41 -13.01
CA VAL A 25 36.56 4.91 -11.71
C VAL A 25 35.40 4.96 -10.72
N LYS A 26 34.96 3.81 -10.23
CA LYS A 26 33.98 3.71 -9.14
C LYS A 26 34.68 3.35 -7.84
N ARG A 27 34.50 4.18 -6.82
CA ARG A 27 34.81 3.80 -5.43
C ARG A 27 33.76 2.80 -4.96
N VAL A 28 34.20 1.75 -4.29
CA VAL A 28 33.33 0.66 -3.88
C VAL A 28 33.34 0.56 -2.36
N ALA A 29 32.15 0.66 -1.76
CA ALA A 29 31.97 0.26 -0.38
C ALA A 29 32.10 -1.26 -0.26
N LYS A 30 32.70 -1.71 0.84
CA LYS A 30 32.90 -3.12 1.15
C LYS A 30 32.43 -3.38 2.56
N SER A 31 31.29 -4.06 2.65
CA SER A 31 30.70 -4.48 3.91
C SER A 31 31.41 -5.70 4.49
N PRO A 32 31.12 -6.07 5.75
CA PRO A 32 31.59 -7.31 6.34
C PRO A 32 31.26 -8.55 5.49
N ALA A 33 30.05 -8.58 4.91
CA ALA A 33 29.61 -9.64 4.02
C ALA A 33 30.42 -9.69 2.71
N ASP A 34 30.65 -8.53 2.08
CA ASP A 34 31.41 -8.46 0.83
C ASP A 34 32.86 -8.93 1.00
N LEU A 35 33.44 -8.69 2.18
CA LEU A 35 34.82 -9.06 2.51
C LEU A 35 34.96 -10.49 3.06
N LYS A 36 33.85 -11.19 3.29
CA LYS A 36 33.81 -12.54 3.89
C LYS A 36 34.58 -12.64 5.21
N ILE A 37 34.55 -11.59 6.03
CA ILE A 37 35.33 -11.52 7.28
C ILE A 37 34.59 -12.26 8.41
N THR A 38 35.22 -13.30 8.98
CA THR A 38 34.76 -14.01 10.19
C THR A 38 35.95 -14.46 11.05
N PRO A 39 36.03 -14.16 12.37
CA PRO A 39 35.25 -13.18 13.14
C PRO A 39 35.64 -11.74 12.81
N TRP A 40 34.79 -10.80 13.19
CA TRP A 40 34.83 -9.42 12.70
C TRP A 40 35.92 -8.57 13.37
N VAL A 41 37.10 -8.47 12.74
CA VAL A 41 38.23 -7.66 13.24
C VAL A 41 38.96 -6.87 12.13
N GLY A 42 38.34 -6.70 10.96
CA GLY A 42 38.98 -6.07 9.78
C GLY A 42 38.33 -4.75 9.34
N PRO A 43 39.09 -3.81 8.75
CA PRO A 43 38.57 -2.54 8.30
C PRO A 43 37.58 -2.72 7.14
N VAL A 44 36.39 -2.11 7.26
CA VAL A 44 35.41 -1.97 6.18
C VAL A 44 35.76 -0.78 5.28
N SER A 45 35.16 -0.72 4.09
CA SER A 45 35.28 0.46 3.21
C SER A 45 33.91 1.09 2.98
N THR A 46 33.82 2.40 3.15
CA THR A 46 32.57 3.16 2.99
C THR A 46 32.35 3.68 1.57
N GLY A 47 33.36 3.55 0.68
CA GLY A 47 33.31 4.10 -0.69
C GLY A 47 33.35 5.64 -0.76
N LEU A 48 33.61 6.31 0.36
CA LEU A 48 33.63 7.77 0.46
C LEU A 48 34.83 8.37 -0.28
N LYS A 49 34.66 9.63 -0.72
CA LYS A 49 35.72 10.42 -1.36
C LYS A 49 36.77 10.87 -0.34
N VAL A 50 36.32 11.11 0.88
CA VAL A 50 37.14 11.54 2.01
C VAL A 50 37.16 10.45 3.05
N MET A 51 38.34 10.07 3.52
CA MET A 51 38.52 8.95 4.44
C MET A 51 39.68 9.14 5.41
N GLY A 52 39.72 8.29 6.43
CA GLY A 52 40.87 8.24 7.33
C GLY A 52 42.15 7.83 6.60
N LYS A 53 43.25 8.51 6.89
CA LYS A 53 44.61 8.07 6.55
C LYS A 53 44.78 6.60 6.98
N GLN A 54 45.39 5.79 6.14
CA GLN A 54 45.59 4.34 6.23
C GLN A 54 44.33 3.46 6.08
N ALA A 55 43.14 4.05 5.91
CA ALA A 55 41.93 3.29 5.58
C ALA A 55 42.03 2.70 4.18
N THR A 56 41.58 1.45 4.01
CA THR A 56 41.63 0.78 2.71
C THR A 56 40.54 1.30 1.78
N VAL A 57 40.92 1.70 0.57
CA VAL A 57 39.99 2.19 -0.46
C VAL A 57 39.91 1.20 -1.60
N TYR A 58 38.69 0.81 -1.97
CA TYR A 58 38.46 -0.12 -3.07
C TYR A 58 37.93 0.61 -4.29
N PHE A 59 38.42 0.22 -5.46
CA PHE A 59 38.03 0.76 -6.75
C PHE A 59 37.66 -0.36 -7.70
N VAL A 60 36.72 -0.07 -8.60
CA VAL A 60 36.38 -0.88 -9.77
C VAL A 60 36.36 0.02 -10.99
N ALA A 61 36.94 -0.44 -12.09
CA ALA A 61 36.80 0.17 -13.39
C ALA A 61 35.45 -0.21 -13.96
N ASP A 62 34.51 0.74 -14.01
CA ASP A 62 33.23 0.54 -14.66
C ASP A 62 33.41 0.64 -16.18
N THR A 63 33.26 -0.50 -16.84
CA THR A 63 33.38 -0.65 -18.29
C THR A 63 32.02 -0.75 -18.98
N THR A 64 30.89 -0.62 -18.28
CA THR A 64 29.54 -0.77 -18.85
C THR A 64 29.26 0.22 -19.99
N GLY A 65 29.89 1.40 -19.96
CA GLY A 65 29.86 2.40 -21.05
C GLY A 65 30.71 2.05 -22.28
N SER A 66 31.37 0.89 -22.31
CA SER A 66 32.28 0.48 -23.41
C SER A 66 31.56 -0.24 -24.57
N GLY A 67 30.29 -0.59 -24.42
CA GLY A 67 29.49 -1.23 -25.48
C GLY A 67 30.04 -2.60 -25.90
N THR A 68 30.11 -2.86 -27.20
CA THR A 68 30.59 -4.14 -27.78
C THR A 68 32.11 -4.30 -27.80
N THR A 69 32.87 -3.26 -27.41
CA THR A 69 34.33 -3.34 -27.37
C THR A 69 34.78 -4.06 -26.12
N ALA A 70 35.44 -5.19 -26.30
CA ALA A 70 36.00 -5.95 -25.19
C ALA A 70 37.09 -5.12 -24.48
N VAL A 71 36.91 -4.92 -23.17
CA VAL A 71 37.98 -4.45 -22.29
C VAL A 71 38.80 -5.67 -21.86
N THR A 72 40.06 -5.72 -22.27
CA THR A 72 40.93 -6.90 -22.10
C THR A 72 42.13 -6.64 -21.19
N SER A 73 42.44 -5.38 -20.87
CA SER A 73 43.52 -5.02 -19.95
C SER A 73 43.20 -3.77 -19.13
N PHE A 74 43.80 -3.71 -17.93
CA PHE A 74 43.70 -2.60 -17.00
C PHE A 74 45.09 -2.13 -16.58
N ALA A 75 45.22 -0.86 -16.20
CA ALA A 75 46.44 -0.27 -15.67
C ALA A 75 46.07 0.83 -14.65
N TRP A 76 46.11 0.49 -13.37
CA TRP A 76 45.88 1.42 -12.26
C TRP A 76 47.15 2.17 -11.88
N SER A 77 47.03 3.47 -11.63
CA SER A 77 48.14 4.32 -11.18
C SER A 77 47.68 5.46 -10.28
N LEU A 78 48.58 5.89 -9.39
CA LEU A 78 48.42 7.14 -8.64
C LEU A 78 49.19 8.23 -9.38
N ILE A 79 48.48 9.05 -10.15
CA ILE A 79 49.10 10.11 -10.97
C ILE A 79 49.45 11.36 -10.15
N SER A 80 48.90 11.47 -8.93
CA SER A 80 49.31 12.46 -7.95
C SER A 80 49.09 11.91 -6.55
N LYS A 81 50.03 12.17 -5.64
CA LYS A 81 49.97 11.82 -4.22
C LYS A 81 50.65 12.89 -3.38
N PRO A 82 50.33 13.03 -2.08
CA PRO A 82 50.98 14.01 -1.21
C PRO A 82 52.48 13.74 -1.09
N GLY A 83 53.27 14.79 -0.85
CA GLY A 83 54.70 14.67 -0.62
C GLY A 83 55.02 13.71 0.52
N GLY A 84 55.98 12.79 0.30
CA GLY A 84 56.35 11.77 1.28
C GLY A 84 55.48 10.51 1.29
N SER A 85 54.39 10.47 0.51
CA SER A 85 53.57 9.28 0.36
C SER A 85 54.31 8.16 -0.39
N VAL A 86 54.28 6.95 0.14
CA VAL A 86 54.76 5.70 -0.49
C VAL A 86 53.61 4.80 -0.93
N ALA A 87 52.37 5.27 -0.85
CA ALA A 87 51.18 4.54 -1.27
C ALA A 87 51.30 4.03 -2.72
N VAL A 88 50.87 2.78 -2.92
CA VAL A 88 50.79 2.07 -4.20
C VAL A 88 49.54 1.19 -4.21
N PHE A 89 49.05 0.86 -5.41
CA PHE A 89 47.99 -0.14 -5.56
C PHE A 89 48.48 -1.54 -5.21
N ASP A 90 47.57 -2.36 -4.69
CA ASP A 90 47.84 -3.77 -4.44
C ASP A 90 47.96 -4.59 -5.73
N THR A 91 47.23 -4.18 -6.76
CA THR A 91 47.23 -4.75 -8.11
C THR A 91 47.08 -3.62 -9.12
N SER A 92 47.67 -3.76 -10.30
CA SER A 92 47.58 -2.74 -11.35
C SER A 92 46.81 -3.18 -12.59
N ASP A 93 46.62 -4.48 -12.78
CA ASP A 93 46.22 -5.10 -14.05
C ASP A 93 44.83 -5.75 -14.03
N ARG A 94 44.07 -5.52 -12.95
CA ARG A 94 42.72 -6.05 -12.75
C ARG A 94 41.64 -5.00 -12.92
N ILE A 95 40.40 -5.45 -13.11
CA ILE A 95 39.22 -4.59 -13.13
C ILE A 95 39.01 -3.87 -11.79
N ASP A 96 39.43 -4.49 -10.69
CA ASP A 96 39.37 -3.97 -9.33
C ASP A 96 40.77 -3.78 -8.75
N ALA A 97 40.95 -2.73 -7.97
CA ALA A 97 42.20 -2.43 -7.28
C ALA A 97 41.94 -1.71 -5.98
N ARG A 98 42.90 -1.73 -5.05
CA ARG A 98 42.82 -0.96 -3.80
C ARG A 98 44.17 -0.41 -3.39
N PHE A 99 44.15 0.62 -2.56
CA PHE A 99 45.35 1.10 -1.87
C PHE A 99 45.00 1.67 -0.50
N LYS A 100 46.04 2.00 0.28
CA LYS A 100 45.93 2.70 1.55
C LYS A 100 46.64 4.06 1.43
N PRO A 101 45.95 5.19 1.56
CA PRO A 101 46.59 6.50 1.58
C PRO A 101 47.35 6.65 2.90
N ASP A 102 48.64 6.91 2.86
CA ASP A 102 49.53 6.90 4.03
C ASP A 102 49.84 8.28 4.59
N VAL A 103 49.63 9.33 3.79
CA VAL A 103 49.80 10.74 4.16
C VAL A 103 48.50 11.51 3.97
N VAL A 104 48.21 12.45 4.87
CA VAL A 104 47.06 13.37 4.73
C VAL A 104 47.21 14.21 3.47
N GLY A 105 46.13 14.32 2.69
CA GLY A 105 46.11 15.09 1.45
C GLY A 105 45.42 14.38 0.30
N GLN A 106 45.54 14.99 -0.88
CA GLN A 106 44.87 14.54 -2.09
C GLN A 106 45.66 13.46 -2.82
N TYR A 107 44.95 12.42 -3.27
CA TYR A 107 45.43 11.41 -4.20
C TYR A 107 44.58 11.45 -5.47
N ILE A 108 45.23 11.40 -6.63
CA ILE A 108 44.55 11.32 -7.92
C ILE A 108 44.80 9.92 -8.46
N VAL A 109 43.71 9.15 -8.55
CA VAL A 109 43.67 7.77 -9.01
C VAL A 109 43.32 7.76 -10.48
N GLN A 110 44.04 6.95 -11.26
CA GLN A 110 43.72 6.71 -12.66
C GLN A 110 43.60 5.20 -12.91
N VAL A 111 42.63 4.82 -13.75
CA VAL A 111 42.67 3.55 -14.48
C VAL A 111 42.80 3.84 -15.96
N SER A 112 43.68 3.11 -16.63
CA SER A 112 43.70 3.02 -18.08
C SER A 112 43.25 1.63 -18.51
N VAL A 113 42.52 1.54 -19.62
CA VAL A 113 42.09 0.27 -20.21
C VAL A 113 42.61 0.11 -21.63
N ASN A 114 42.81 -1.14 -22.06
CA ASN A 114 43.29 -1.50 -23.39
C ASN A 114 44.55 -0.71 -23.79
N SER A 115 45.56 -0.73 -22.91
CA SER A 115 46.88 -0.11 -23.14
C SER A 115 46.84 1.39 -23.44
N GLY A 116 46.03 2.18 -22.72
CA GLY A 116 45.97 3.63 -22.91
C GLY A 116 44.80 4.11 -23.78
N ALA A 117 44.06 3.21 -24.42
CA ALA A 117 42.99 3.58 -25.34
C ALA A 117 41.90 4.45 -24.69
N LYS A 118 41.63 4.20 -23.40
CA LYS A 118 40.76 5.04 -22.56
C LYS A 118 41.34 5.15 -21.16
N THR A 119 41.05 6.26 -20.50
CA THR A 119 41.44 6.52 -19.11
C THR A 119 40.28 7.12 -18.34
N ALA A 120 40.24 6.85 -17.04
CA ALA A 120 39.35 7.49 -16.09
C ALA A 120 40.11 7.88 -14.84
N VAL A 121 39.69 8.98 -14.23
CA VAL A 121 40.33 9.55 -13.04
C VAL A 121 39.27 9.76 -11.96
N ASP A 122 39.64 9.49 -10.72
CA ASP A 122 38.92 9.94 -9.52
C ASP A 122 39.90 10.59 -8.54
N THR A 123 39.40 11.46 -7.68
CA THR A 123 40.18 12.13 -6.65
C THR A 123 39.69 11.68 -5.29
N VAL A 124 40.58 11.21 -4.42
CA VAL A 124 40.27 10.92 -3.01
C VAL A 124 41.13 11.80 -2.10
N PHE A 125 40.62 12.08 -0.89
CA PHE A 125 41.32 12.88 0.11
C PHE A 125 41.45 12.10 1.42
N ALA A 126 42.67 11.92 1.90
CA ALA A 126 42.94 11.32 3.19
C ALA A 126 43.04 12.39 4.28
N SER A 127 42.32 12.21 5.38
CA SER A 127 42.31 13.10 6.54
C SER A 127 42.40 12.27 7.83
N THR A 128 42.21 12.90 8.99
CA THR A 128 42.09 12.24 10.29
C THR A 128 40.71 12.47 10.88
N PHE A 129 40.23 11.51 11.66
CA PHE A 129 39.00 11.64 12.43
C PHE A 129 39.23 12.62 13.58
N ARG A 130 38.18 13.37 13.88
CA ARG A 130 38.17 14.31 15.00
C ARG A 130 37.28 13.86 16.14
N GLY A 131 36.18 13.20 15.81
CA GLY A 131 35.08 12.80 16.68
C GLY A 131 34.22 13.96 17.20
N ASN A 132 33.20 13.61 17.99
CA ASN A 132 32.05 14.47 18.27
C ASN A 132 32.01 15.06 19.70
N TYR A 133 32.86 14.58 20.62
CA TYR A 133 32.82 15.03 22.03
C TYR A 133 34.00 15.93 22.40
N ALA A 134 33.70 17.14 22.87
CA ALA A 134 34.61 18.07 23.55
C ALA A 134 35.87 18.54 22.79
N ALA A 135 35.86 18.56 21.45
CA ALA A 135 36.86 19.30 20.69
C ALA A 135 36.52 20.81 20.66
N PRO A 136 37.50 21.74 20.62
CA PRO A 136 37.27 23.19 20.59
C PRO A 136 36.54 23.67 19.32
N ILE A 137 36.45 22.83 18.28
CA ILE A 137 35.53 22.99 17.16
C ILE A 137 34.82 21.64 16.97
N SER A 138 33.49 21.58 17.08
CA SER A 138 32.68 20.41 16.76
C SER A 138 31.85 20.65 15.50
N CYS A 139 31.30 19.60 14.89
CA CYS A 139 30.35 19.76 13.77
C CYS A 139 29.19 20.69 14.15
N GLY A 140 28.72 20.62 15.40
CA GLY A 140 27.65 21.46 15.95
C GLY A 140 27.95 22.97 15.99
N MET A 141 29.22 23.41 15.87
CA MET A 141 29.51 24.85 15.81
C MET A 141 29.12 25.48 14.47
N CYS A 142 29.28 24.75 13.37
CA CYS A 142 28.92 25.21 12.02
C CYS A 142 27.59 24.61 11.52
N HIS A 143 27.16 23.49 12.11
CA HIS A 143 25.97 22.73 11.72
C HIS A 143 25.02 22.51 12.91
N SER A 144 24.83 23.53 13.74
CA SER A 144 24.09 23.45 15.03
C SER A 144 22.73 22.76 14.93
N THR A 145 21.91 23.15 13.96
CA THR A 145 20.55 22.59 13.76
C THR A 145 20.60 21.10 13.44
N THR A 146 21.41 20.70 12.45
CA THR A 146 21.54 19.30 12.04
C THR A 146 22.19 18.44 13.12
N ASN A 147 23.15 19.00 13.86
CA ASN A 147 23.81 18.31 14.95
C ASN A 147 22.84 18.04 16.11
N ALA A 148 22.03 19.02 16.51
CA ALA A 148 21.02 18.85 17.55
C ALA A 148 19.98 17.78 17.18
N ALA A 149 19.52 17.76 15.92
CA ALA A 149 18.60 16.73 15.44
C ALA A 149 19.25 15.34 15.41
N TRP A 150 20.51 15.24 14.97
CA TRP A 150 21.27 13.98 14.98
C TRP A 150 21.50 13.46 16.41
N GLU A 151 21.78 14.34 17.38
CA GLU A 151 21.99 13.97 18.78
C GLU A 151 20.77 13.25 19.39
N ALA A 152 19.56 13.56 18.91
CA ALA A 152 18.34 12.87 19.33
C ALA A 152 18.17 11.47 18.73
N THR A 153 18.99 11.07 17.74
CA THR A 153 18.86 9.79 17.05
C THR A 153 19.43 8.63 17.86
N ASN A 154 19.01 7.41 17.51
CA ASN A 154 19.59 6.21 18.07
C ASN A 154 21.06 6.00 17.68
N HIS A 155 21.50 6.54 16.53
CA HIS A 155 22.88 6.46 16.07
C HIS A 155 23.84 7.20 17.01
N SER A 156 23.46 8.40 17.49
CA SER A 156 24.30 9.21 18.37
C SER A 156 24.61 8.54 19.71
N SER A 157 23.69 7.69 20.17
CA SER A 157 23.71 7.12 21.52
C SER A 157 24.01 5.63 21.55
N ILE A 158 24.13 4.96 20.39
CA ILE A 158 24.18 3.49 20.30
C ILE A 158 25.32 2.88 21.13
N TYR A 159 26.52 3.45 21.05
CA TYR A 159 27.67 2.96 21.81
C TYR A 159 27.50 3.15 23.31
N LYS A 160 27.01 4.33 23.73
CA LYS A 160 26.70 4.60 25.14
C LYS A 160 25.69 3.60 25.67
N ARG A 161 24.57 3.43 24.96
CA ARG A 161 23.50 2.49 25.34
C ARG A 161 24.03 1.06 25.40
N ALA A 162 24.87 0.67 24.46
CA ALA A 162 25.53 -0.64 24.44
C ALA A 162 26.36 -0.90 25.70
N ILE A 163 27.33 -0.03 26.01
CA ILE A 163 28.24 -0.27 27.14
C ILE A 163 27.61 0.01 28.52
N SER A 164 26.38 0.54 28.53
CA SER A 164 25.56 0.72 29.74
C SER A 164 24.38 -0.25 29.83
N GLY A 165 24.34 -1.31 29.01
CA GLY A 165 23.31 -2.35 29.09
C GLY A 165 21.90 -1.91 28.71
N MET A 166 21.77 -0.77 28.01
CA MET A 166 20.50 -0.18 27.55
C MET A 166 20.18 -0.49 26.09
N LEU A 167 21.00 -1.32 25.43
CA LEU A 167 20.69 -1.84 24.09
C LEU A 167 19.68 -2.97 24.26
N GLU A 168 18.48 -2.81 23.68
CA GLU A 168 17.41 -3.82 23.62
C GLU A 168 16.73 -4.20 24.97
N ASN A 169 16.96 -3.43 26.04
CA ASN A 169 16.37 -3.68 27.36
C ASN A 169 15.63 -2.46 27.93
N SER A 170 14.69 -2.71 28.83
CA SER A 170 14.01 -1.70 29.64
C SER A 170 14.18 -1.98 31.13
N ALA A 171 13.97 -0.94 31.95
CA ALA A 171 13.99 -1.05 33.41
C ALA A 171 13.01 -2.12 33.96
N GLU A 172 11.94 -2.40 33.21
CA GLU A 172 10.86 -3.31 33.60
C GLU A 172 11.25 -4.78 33.41
N THR A 173 12.10 -5.07 32.42
CA THR A 173 12.49 -6.43 32.07
C THR A 173 13.66 -6.97 32.89
N ASN A 174 14.46 -6.08 33.49
CA ASN A 174 15.69 -6.38 34.23
C ASN A 174 16.68 -7.28 33.49
N PHE A 175 16.58 -7.38 32.16
CA PHE A 175 17.52 -8.12 31.33
C PHE A 175 18.88 -7.42 31.29
N MET A 176 19.95 -8.21 31.31
CA MET A 176 21.30 -7.70 31.07
C MET A 176 21.49 -7.46 29.57
N GLY A 177 22.05 -6.32 29.19
CA GLY A 177 22.39 -6.02 27.80
C GLY A 177 23.53 -6.91 27.33
N VAL A 178 23.49 -7.33 26.07
CA VAL A 178 24.52 -8.18 25.46
C VAL A 178 25.36 -7.34 24.50
N TYR A 179 26.66 -7.22 24.76
CA TYR A 179 27.56 -6.47 23.87
C TYR A 179 28.91 -7.15 23.70
N GLY A 180 29.37 -7.37 22.46
CA GLY A 180 30.65 -8.02 22.17
C GLY A 180 31.76 -7.05 21.78
N LYS A 181 33.02 -7.47 21.91
CA LYS A 181 34.19 -6.67 21.47
C LYS A 181 34.11 -6.30 19.99
N THR A 182 33.64 -7.24 19.16
CA THR A 182 33.50 -7.05 17.71
C THR A 182 32.39 -6.06 17.34
N CYS A 183 31.42 -5.78 18.23
CA CYS A 183 30.35 -4.83 17.96
C CYS A 183 30.86 -3.38 17.87
N ALA A 184 31.99 -3.08 18.50
CA ALA A 184 32.53 -1.72 18.57
C ALA A 184 32.77 -1.10 17.20
N GLY A 185 33.28 -1.86 16.21
CA GLY A 185 33.58 -1.22 14.93
C GLY A 185 32.37 -0.90 14.07
N CYS A 186 31.20 -1.45 14.35
CA CYS A 186 29.94 -1.03 13.71
C CYS A 186 29.20 0.07 14.49
N HIS A 187 29.62 0.35 15.72
CA HIS A 187 28.95 1.27 16.65
C HIS A 187 29.83 2.45 17.11
N THR A 188 30.94 2.70 16.43
CA THR A 188 31.87 3.80 16.76
C THR A 188 32.37 4.53 15.51
N THR A 189 32.94 5.72 15.68
CA THR A 189 33.45 6.55 14.58
C THR A 189 34.81 6.03 14.15
N GLY A 190 34.80 5.22 13.08
CA GLY A 190 35.99 4.61 12.49
C GLY A 190 36.58 3.51 13.37
N TYR A 191 36.89 2.37 12.77
CA TYR A 191 37.46 1.24 13.50
C TYR A 191 38.57 0.56 12.71
N ASP A 192 39.80 0.94 13.04
CA ASP A 192 41.00 0.24 12.60
C ASP A 192 42.07 0.38 13.68
N VAL A 193 42.39 -0.75 14.33
CA VAL A 193 43.36 -0.80 15.43
C VAL A 193 44.79 -0.52 14.96
N ASN A 194 45.05 -0.55 13.65
CA ASN A 194 46.39 -0.36 13.07
C ASN A 194 46.57 1.01 12.41
N ALA A 195 45.54 1.86 12.38
CA ALA A 195 45.58 3.15 11.69
C ALA A 195 45.60 4.32 12.67
N ASP A 196 46.75 4.96 12.87
CA ASP A 196 46.83 6.16 13.70
C ASP A 196 46.32 7.39 12.92
N ASN A 197 45.00 7.57 12.96
CA ASN A 197 44.30 8.62 12.24
C ASN A 197 43.16 9.24 13.07
N GLY A 198 43.18 9.07 14.39
CA GLY A 198 42.13 9.56 15.30
C GLY A 198 40.87 8.70 15.37
N ASN A 199 40.82 7.53 14.71
CA ASN A 199 39.67 6.62 14.80
C ASN A 199 39.52 5.98 16.19
N PHE A 200 38.32 5.47 16.48
CA PHE A 200 38.03 4.80 17.75
C PHE A 200 38.90 3.57 18.00
N GLY A 201 39.01 2.68 17.01
CA GLY A 201 39.74 1.41 17.14
C GLY A 201 41.19 1.59 17.59
N PHE A 202 41.94 2.48 16.94
CA PHE A 202 43.32 2.78 17.32
C PHE A 202 43.42 3.41 18.72
N ALA A 203 42.59 4.42 19.01
CA ALA A 203 42.59 5.09 20.32
C ALA A 203 42.25 4.11 21.46
N ALA A 204 41.27 3.23 21.24
CA ALA A 204 40.88 2.21 22.20
C ALA A 204 41.99 1.18 22.44
N HIS A 205 42.71 0.78 21.39
CA HIS A 205 43.83 -0.14 21.50
C HIS A 205 45.03 0.49 22.21
N ALA A 206 45.43 1.70 21.81
CA ALA A 206 46.58 2.42 22.35
C ALA A 206 46.44 2.76 23.84
N THR A 207 45.21 2.98 24.31
CA THR A 207 44.91 3.27 25.73
C THR A 207 44.60 2.01 26.55
N GLY A 208 44.52 0.85 25.89
CA GLY A 208 44.11 -0.41 26.51
C GLY A 208 42.60 -0.55 26.75
N TRP A 209 41.78 0.43 26.37
CA TRP A 209 40.31 0.39 26.54
C TRP A 209 39.73 -0.93 26.02
N ASP A 210 40.08 -1.33 24.80
CA ASP A 210 39.61 -2.56 24.15
C ASP A 210 40.06 -3.88 24.83
N THR A 211 40.75 -3.78 25.97
CA THR A 211 41.14 -4.88 26.86
C THR A 211 40.69 -4.72 28.31
N THR A 212 40.37 -3.50 28.75
CA THR A 212 40.11 -3.20 30.16
C THR A 212 38.63 -3.04 30.50
N TRP A 213 37.81 -2.47 29.62
CA TRP A 213 36.42 -2.08 29.96
C TRP A 213 35.49 -3.26 30.31
N TYR A 214 35.89 -4.49 29.94
CA TYR A 214 35.12 -5.72 30.14
C TYR A 214 35.66 -6.67 31.23
N GLN A 215 36.72 -6.31 31.96
CA GLN A 215 37.39 -7.20 32.93
C GLN A 215 36.56 -7.60 34.18
N GLY A 216 35.31 -7.15 34.29
CA GLY A 216 34.37 -7.51 35.36
C GLY A 216 32.95 -7.86 34.90
N ALA A 217 32.73 -8.10 33.61
CA ALA A 217 31.41 -8.47 33.07
C ALA A 217 31.24 -10.00 33.00
N THR A 218 30.04 -10.50 33.27
CA THR A 218 29.71 -11.91 33.04
C THR A 218 29.74 -12.19 31.54
N VAL A 219 30.47 -13.23 31.12
CA VAL A 219 30.63 -13.57 29.70
C VAL A 219 29.58 -14.60 29.29
N SER A 220 28.95 -14.38 28.14
CA SER A 220 28.09 -15.36 27.45
C SER A 220 28.61 -15.53 26.02
N GLY A 221 29.33 -16.61 25.74
CA GLY A 221 30.04 -16.80 24.48
C GLY A 221 31.10 -15.71 24.24
N ASN A 222 30.99 -14.98 23.12
CA ASN A 222 31.88 -13.85 22.77
C ASN A 222 31.33 -12.48 23.22
N SER A 223 30.23 -12.47 23.97
CA SER A 223 29.53 -11.26 24.38
C SER A 223 29.57 -11.07 25.89
N TYR A 224 29.48 -9.81 26.31
CA TYR A 224 29.47 -9.40 27.71
C TYR A 224 28.04 -9.07 28.14
N LEU A 225 27.63 -9.56 29.31
CA LEU A 225 26.40 -9.19 29.98
C LEU A 225 26.62 -7.93 30.81
N ILE A 226 25.81 -6.91 30.55
CA ILE A 226 25.95 -5.58 31.15
C ILE A 226 24.65 -5.22 31.88
N PRO A 227 24.71 -4.85 33.17
CA PRO A 227 23.51 -4.42 33.90
C PRO A 227 22.85 -3.20 33.23
N TYR A 228 21.52 -3.18 33.24
CA TYR A 228 20.76 -2.08 32.67
C TYR A 228 21.13 -0.74 33.32
N ALA A 229 21.34 0.28 32.49
CA ALA A 229 21.71 1.63 32.87
C ALA A 229 23.04 1.80 33.65
N ASP A 230 23.96 0.82 33.62
CA ASP A 230 25.28 0.92 34.26
C ASP A 230 26.17 1.98 33.58
N GLN A 231 26.27 3.17 34.17
CA GLN A 231 27.10 4.26 33.64
C GLN A 231 28.59 4.14 33.99
N THR A 232 29.02 3.14 34.77
CA THR A 232 30.40 3.04 35.26
C THR A 232 31.43 3.11 34.13
N ARG A 233 31.20 2.33 33.07
CA ARG A 233 32.09 2.27 31.89
C ARG A 233 32.04 3.57 31.08
N TRP A 234 30.86 4.14 30.89
CA TRP A 234 30.70 5.40 30.16
C TRP A 234 31.37 6.58 30.88
N ASN A 235 31.33 6.59 32.21
CA ASN A 235 32.01 7.59 33.03
C ASN A 235 33.53 7.40 33.00
N LEU A 236 34.01 6.15 33.05
CA LEU A 236 35.43 5.81 32.95
C LEU A 236 36.07 6.26 31.61
N LEU A 237 35.33 6.22 30.51
CA LEU A 237 35.77 6.80 29.23
C LEU A 237 36.11 8.30 29.32
N GLY A 238 35.54 9.02 30.29
CA GLY A 238 35.82 10.44 30.51
C GLY A 238 37.10 10.72 31.29
N THR A 239 37.76 9.72 31.87
CA THR A 239 38.96 9.90 32.70
C THR A 239 40.22 9.49 31.94
N ALA A 240 41.39 9.93 32.40
CA ALA A 240 42.66 9.42 31.86
C ALA A 240 42.79 7.89 32.11
N PRO A 241 43.36 7.12 31.17
CA PRO A 241 43.89 7.52 29.85
C PRO A 241 42.85 7.52 28.71
N TYR A 242 41.57 7.24 28.99
CA TYR A 242 40.54 6.94 27.99
C TYR A 242 39.83 8.14 27.37
N ALA A 243 40.11 9.37 27.83
CA ALA A 243 39.44 10.58 27.35
C ALA A 243 39.48 10.74 25.81
N SER A 244 40.57 10.32 25.15
CA SER A 244 40.71 10.33 23.69
C SER A 244 39.76 9.34 22.98
N VAL A 245 39.42 8.22 23.63
CA VAL A 245 38.52 7.19 23.10
C VAL A 245 37.07 7.70 23.07
N LYS A 246 36.67 8.46 24.10
CA LYS A 246 35.30 8.99 24.24
C LYS A 246 34.89 9.86 23.06
N VAL A 247 35.84 10.55 22.44
CA VAL A 247 35.58 11.51 21.35
C VAL A 247 34.97 10.82 20.11
N THR A 248 35.34 9.57 19.86
CA THR A 248 34.86 8.74 18.74
C THR A 248 33.94 7.60 19.17
N ALA A 249 33.52 7.57 20.45
CA ALA A 249 32.68 6.54 21.05
C ALA A 249 31.17 6.69 20.71
N THR A 250 30.85 6.81 19.43
CA THR A 250 29.49 6.98 18.88
C THR A 250 29.48 6.72 17.38
N ILE A 251 28.32 6.55 16.75
CA ILE A 251 28.19 6.69 15.28
C ILE A 251 28.05 8.17 14.95
N GLY A 252 29.19 8.87 14.94
CA GLY A 252 29.27 10.31 14.68
C GLY A 252 29.16 10.66 13.21
N CYS A 253 29.10 11.96 12.90
CA CYS A 253 29.00 12.48 11.53
C CYS A 253 30.06 11.88 10.59
N GLU A 254 31.30 11.75 11.08
CA GLU A 254 32.44 11.23 10.30
C GLU A 254 32.31 9.74 9.95
N SER A 255 31.42 8.99 10.61
CA SER A 255 31.08 7.60 10.23
C SER A 255 30.42 7.55 8.85
N CYS A 256 29.64 8.57 8.51
CA CYS A 256 28.90 8.65 7.26
C CYS A 256 29.53 9.61 6.23
N HIS A 257 30.25 10.62 6.72
CA HIS A 257 30.82 11.69 5.90
C HIS A 257 32.34 11.56 5.67
N GLY A 258 32.99 10.64 6.38
CA GLY A 258 34.43 10.44 6.34
C GLY A 258 35.17 11.31 7.35
N ALA A 259 36.48 11.09 7.46
CA ALA A 259 37.37 11.85 8.34
C ALA A 259 37.30 13.35 8.03
N GLY A 260 36.90 14.16 9.00
CA GLY A 260 36.49 15.55 8.80
C GLY A 260 37.40 16.60 9.42
N ASN A 261 38.56 16.23 9.95
CA ASN A 261 39.45 17.18 10.64
C ASN A 261 39.87 18.35 9.74
N ASP A 262 40.26 18.08 8.49
CA ASP A 262 40.64 19.14 7.54
C ASP A 262 39.45 20.03 7.14
N HIS A 263 38.26 19.44 6.97
CA HIS A 263 37.05 20.21 6.71
C HIS A 263 36.72 21.14 7.87
N ALA A 264 36.76 20.62 9.11
CA ALA A 264 36.48 21.41 10.30
C ALA A 264 37.51 22.53 10.52
N ALA A 265 38.76 22.34 10.10
CA ALA A 265 39.82 23.33 10.20
C ALA A 265 39.75 24.43 9.12
N THR A 266 39.21 24.12 7.93
CA THR A 266 39.30 25.02 6.75
C THR A 266 37.94 25.50 6.22
N GLY A 267 36.85 24.85 6.60
CA GLY A 267 35.53 25.04 5.98
C GLY A 267 35.41 24.49 4.56
N ASP A 268 36.44 23.83 4.02
CA ASP A 268 36.47 23.33 2.65
C ASP A 268 35.53 22.14 2.47
N LYS A 269 34.49 22.31 1.66
CA LYS A 269 33.46 21.29 1.38
C LYS A 269 33.99 20.13 0.53
N THR A 270 35.13 20.27 -0.12
CA THR A 270 35.76 19.18 -0.89
C THR A 270 36.46 18.16 0.02
N LYS A 271 36.71 18.53 1.28
CA LYS A 271 37.38 17.72 2.31
C LYS A 271 36.40 17.05 3.27
N ILE A 272 35.13 16.92 2.88
CA ILE A 272 34.12 16.09 3.55
C ILE A 272 33.18 15.50 2.49
N THR A 273 32.67 14.29 2.71
CA THR A 273 31.79 13.64 1.71
C THR A 273 30.32 13.87 2.04
N LYS A 274 29.51 14.27 1.07
CA LYS A 274 28.05 14.12 1.10
C LYS A 274 27.64 13.10 0.04
N THR A 275 26.94 12.04 0.44
CA THR A 275 26.51 10.97 -0.46
C THR A 275 25.20 10.37 0.00
N VAL A 276 24.47 9.77 -0.94
CA VAL A 276 23.31 8.91 -0.69
C VAL A 276 23.61 7.47 -1.08
N ASP A 277 24.87 7.10 -1.29
CA ASP A 277 25.25 5.73 -1.61
C ASP A 277 24.94 4.78 -0.45
N ALA A 278 24.28 3.65 -0.73
CA ALA A 278 23.89 2.68 0.29
C ALA A 278 25.10 2.09 1.02
N GLY A 279 26.26 2.02 0.37
CA GLY A 279 27.48 1.43 0.88
C GLY A 279 27.97 2.01 2.21
N VAL A 280 27.68 3.29 2.47
CA VAL A 280 27.96 3.93 3.76
C VAL A 280 27.19 3.24 4.88
N CYS A 281 25.90 2.94 4.67
CA CYS A 281 25.06 2.24 5.64
C CYS A 281 25.43 0.75 5.73
N LEU A 282 25.73 0.12 4.60
CA LEU A 282 26.03 -1.32 4.54
C LEU A 282 27.34 -1.68 5.25
N SER A 283 28.23 -0.71 5.46
CA SER A 283 29.44 -0.90 6.27
C SER A 283 29.16 -1.44 7.68
N CYS A 284 27.98 -1.13 8.25
CA CYS A 284 27.50 -1.63 9.53
C CYS A 284 26.26 -2.52 9.41
N HIS A 285 25.35 -2.25 8.47
CA HIS A 285 24.04 -2.91 8.34
C HIS A 285 24.02 -4.11 7.36
N GLU A 286 25.18 -4.73 7.12
CA GLU A 286 25.29 -5.95 6.32
C GLU A 286 26.29 -6.95 6.94
N ALA A 287 25.81 -7.70 7.93
CA ALA A 287 26.52 -8.79 8.57
C ALA A 287 25.79 -10.12 8.31
N PRO A 288 26.43 -11.14 7.70
CA PRO A 288 25.77 -12.38 7.23
C PRO A 288 25.00 -13.20 8.27
N THR A 289 25.19 -12.94 9.57
CA THR A 289 24.63 -13.77 10.64
C THR A 289 23.70 -13.04 11.62
N HIS A 290 23.61 -11.70 11.58
CA HIS A 290 22.80 -10.95 12.56
C HIS A 290 22.39 -9.51 12.18
N HIS A 291 22.81 -8.96 11.03
CA HIS A 291 22.34 -7.65 10.55
C HIS A 291 22.20 -7.66 9.02
N MET A 292 21.11 -8.24 8.51
CA MET A 292 21.00 -8.60 7.08
C MET A 292 20.17 -7.60 6.24
N ILE A 293 19.90 -6.41 6.77
CA ILE A 293 19.13 -5.37 6.05
C ILE A 293 19.76 -5.07 4.69
N GLY A 294 21.09 -4.95 4.64
CA GLY A 294 21.83 -4.75 3.39
C GLY A 294 21.63 -5.87 2.37
N THR A 295 21.70 -7.12 2.83
CA THR A 295 21.44 -8.31 2.00
C THR A 295 20.03 -8.27 1.43
N TYR A 296 19.04 -7.95 2.26
CA TYR A 296 17.64 -7.87 1.80
C TYR A 296 17.44 -6.73 0.82
N TRP A 297 18.03 -5.55 1.05
CA TRP A 297 17.97 -4.45 0.10
C TRP A 297 18.61 -4.81 -1.25
N LYS A 298 19.73 -5.55 -1.25
CA LYS A 298 20.37 -6.08 -2.48
C LYS A 298 19.47 -7.07 -3.26
N GLU A 299 18.46 -7.68 -2.63
CA GLU A 299 17.43 -8.50 -3.32
C GLU A 299 16.34 -7.63 -4.01
N SER A 300 16.24 -6.35 -3.65
CA SER A 300 15.20 -5.45 -4.18
C SER A 300 15.62 -4.82 -5.51
N ALA A 301 14.62 -4.50 -6.34
CA ALA A 301 14.82 -3.73 -7.57
C ALA A 301 15.38 -2.32 -7.32
N HIS A 302 15.24 -1.76 -6.10
CA HIS A 302 15.81 -0.47 -5.71
C HIS A 302 17.35 -0.48 -5.72
N SER A 303 17.98 -1.62 -5.44
CA SER A 303 19.45 -1.77 -5.46
C SER A 303 20.04 -1.89 -6.86
N THR A 304 19.25 -2.40 -7.81
CA THR A 304 19.68 -2.68 -9.20
C THR A 304 19.05 -1.74 -10.21
N MET A 305 18.28 -0.74 -9.76
CA MET A 305 17.49 0.15 -10.60
C MET A 305 18.39 0.80 -11.68
N PRO A 306 18.24 0.43 -12.96
CA PRO A 306 19.18 0.88 -13.97
C PRO A 306 19.03 2.37 -14.22
N LEU A 307 20.17 3.07 -14.22
CA LEU A 307 20.30 4.40 -14.80
C LEU A 307 20.05 4.31 -16.30
N SER A 308 18.80 4.33 -16.75
CA SER A 308 18.55 4.38 -18.20
C SER A 308 18.95 5.78 -18.70
N GLY A 309 20.16 5.85 -19.26
CA GLY A 309 20.82 7.01 -19.86
C GLY A 309 20.13 7.57 -21.11
N GLY A 310 18.81 7.75 -21.09
CA GLY A 310 18.09 8.45 -22.15
C GLY A 310 16.71 8.99 -21.75
N HIS A 311 16.03 8.39 -20.76
CA HIS A 311 14.66 8.78 -20.39
C HIS A 311 14.44 9.01 -18.90
N ALA A 312 15.12 8.27 -18.01
CA ALA A 312 15.08 8.52 -16.55
C ALA A 312 15.93 9.74 -16.14
N GLY A 313 16.88 10.16 -16.98
CA GLY A 313 17.72 11.36 -16.83
C GLY A 313 16.99 12.71 -16.99
N ARG A 314 15.66 12.71 -17.19
CA ARG A 314 14.87 13.94 -17.36
C ARG A 314 14.43 14.42 -15.98
N THR A 315 14.44 15.74 -15.76
CA THR A 315 14.02 16.37 -14.48
C THR A 315 12.64 15.90 -14.01
N GLY A 316 11.72 15.60 -14.94
CA GLY A 316 10.41 15.06 -14.60
C GLY A 316 10.39 13.62 -14.07
N CYS A 317 11.45 12.82 -14.22
CA CYS A 317 11.53 11.44 -13.73
C CYS A 317 12.34 11.30 -12.43
N TYR A 318 13.16 12.30 -12.11
CA TYR A 318 13.97 12.36 -10.89
C TYR A 318 13.20 12.12 -9.58
N PRO A 319 11.97 12.64 -9.38
CA PRO A 319 11.26 12.50 -8.11
C PRO A 319 11.01 11.05 -7.67
N CYS A 320 11.20 10.06 -8.54
CA CYS A 320 11.05 8.64 -8.21
C CYS A 320 12.26 7.78 -8.60
N HIS A 321 13.20 8.32 -9.39
CA HIS A 321 14.34 7.58 -9.96
C HIS A 321 15.70 8.08 -9.46
N SER A 322 15.73 9.09 -8.58
CA SER A 322 16.96 9.60 -7.98
C SER A 322 16.77 9.75 -6.47
N GLY A 323 17.60 9.04 -5.69
CA GLY A 323 17.54 9.09 -4.23
C GLY A 323 17.68 10.51 -3.68
N GLN A 324 18.59 11.31 -4.24
CA GLN A 324 18.76 12.71 -3.82
C GLN A 324 17.53 13.56 -4.19
N ALA A 325 16.92 13.36 -5.35
CA ALA A 325 15.73 14.11 -5.74
C ALA A 325 14.53 13.80 -4.83
N ILE A 326 14.40 12.56 -4.33
CA ILE A 326 13.38 12.21 -3.34
C ILE A 326 13.66 12.94 -2.01
N ILE A 327 14.92 13.04 -1.60
CA ILE A 327 15.30 13.82 -0.41
C ILE A 327 14.94 15.30 -0.60
N ASP A 328 15.25 15.87 -1.77
CA ASP A 328 14.96 17.26 -2.09
C ASP A 328 13.43 17.49 -2.17
N PHE A 329 12.68 16.50 -2.65
CA PHE A 329 11.21 16.51 -2.64
C PHE A 329 10.65 16.43 -1.22
N ALA A 330 11.16 15.55 -0.37
CA ALA A 330 10.75 15.45 1.03
C ALA A 330 10.98 16.77 1.79
N ALA A 331 12.09 17.46 1.49
CA ALA A 331 12.41 18.75 2.11
C ALA A 331 11.55 19.92 1.58
N ASN A 332 11.13 19.88 0.30
CA ASN A 332 10.26 20.90 -0.29
C ASN A 332 9.32 20.31 -1.36
N PRO A 333 8.18 19.72 -0.95
CA PRO A 333 7.26 19.07 -1.88
C PRO A 333 6.59 20.03 -2.87
N ALA A 334 6.46 21.32 -2.52
CA ALA A 334 5.77 22.32 -3.32
C ALA A 334 6.62 22.87 -4.48
N ALA A 335 7.93 23.00 -4.27
CA ALA A 335 8.87 23.53 -5.26
C ALA A 335 10.25 22.85 -5.16
N PRO A 336 10.34 21.55 -5.44
CA PRO A 336 11.59 20.81 -5.31
C PRO A 336 12.61 21.30 -6.34
N VAL A 337 13.84 21.54 -5.88
CA VAL A 337 14.96 21.97 -6.74
C VAL A 337 15.84 20.77 -7.01
N TYR A 338 15.78 20.24 -8.24
CA TYR A 338 16.62 19.12 -8.65
C TYR A 338 17.90 19.62 -9.32
N ASP A 339 19.03 19.33 -8.71
CA ASP A 339 20.34 19.61 -9.31
C ASP A 339 20.71 18.48 -10.29
N ALA A 340 20.70 18.78 -11.59
CA ALA A 340 21.05 17.82 -12.64
C ALA A 340 22.50 17.30 -12.53
N THR A 341 23.40 18.00 -11.83
CA THR A 341 24.80 17.58 -11.61
C THR A 341 24.96 16.69 -10.37
N ARG A 342 24.06 16.81 -9.38
CA ARG A 342 24.00 15.93 -8.20
C ARG A 342 23.07 14.72 -8.39
N GLY A 343 22.16 14.79 -9.37
CA GLY A 343 21.15 13.77 -9.66
C GLY A 343 21.66 12.45 -10.24
N ASN A 344 22.98 12.30 -10.43
CA ASN A 344 23.61 11.10 -10.97
C ASN A 344 24.02 10.07 -9.91
N VAL A 345 23.40 10.07 -8.72
CA VAL A 345 23.65 9.04 -7.71
C VAL A 345 22.70 7.85 -7.93
N PRO A 346 23.20 6.61 -8.11
CA PRO A 346 22.56 5.62 -8.98
C PRO A 346 21.42 4.77 -8.40
N SER A 347 20.90 5.04 -7.19
CA SER A 347 19.96 4.11 -6.56
C SER A 347 19.01 4.75 -5.55
N ILE A 348 17.88 4.09 -5.33
CA ILE A 348 17.02 4.28 -4.17
C ILE A 348 17.69 3.53 -3.02
N SER A 349 18.47 4.27 -2.24
CA SER A 349 19.30 3.76 -1.14
C SER A 349 18.63 3.91 0.22
N CYS A 350 19.29 3.43 1.27
CA CYS A 350 18.85 3.55 2.66
C CYS A 350 18.49 5.01 3.03
N SER A 351 19.36 5.97 2.72
CA SER A 351 19.17 7.38 3.08
C SER A 351 18.07 8.09 2.29
N THR A 352 17.58 7.44 1.23
CA THR A 352 16.44 7.93 0.43
C THR A 352 15.14 7.80 1.23
N CYS A 353 14.99 6.71 1.98
CA CYS A 353 13.82 6.46 2.82
C CYS A 353 14.03 6.94 4.26
N HIS A 354 15.25 6.81 4.77
CA HIS A 354 15.60 7.12 6.16
C HIS A 354 16.46 8.39 6.24
N ASP A 355 16.11 9.34 7.10
CA ASP A 355 16.94 10.50 7.40
C ASP A 355 17.88 10.22 8.58
N PRO A 356 19.19 9.97 8.33
CA PRO A 356 20.12 9.67 9.43
C PRO A 356 20.31 10.85 10.41
N HIS A 357 19.82 12.05 10.08
CA HIS A 357 19.97 13.24 10.91
C HIS A 357 18.73 13.59 11.74
N SER A 358 17.60 12.89 11.58
CA SER A 358 16.35 13.24 12.27
C SER A 358 15.80 12.05 13.04
N ALA A 359 15.32 12.32 14.26
CA ALA A 359 14.57 11.39 15.09
C ALA A 359 13.06 11.73 15.13
N GLU A 360 12.61 12.67 14.30
CA GLU A 360 11.22 13.17 14.27
C GLU A 360 10.20 12.06 13.99
N HIS A 361 10.56 11.13 13.12
CA HIS A 361 9.71 10.01 12.74
C HIS A 361 10.32 8.69 13.21
N GLU A 362 9.45 7.74 13.56
CA GLU A 362 9.86 6.37 13.90
C GLU A 362 10.67 5.77 12.75
N ASN A 363 11.76 5.06 13.09
CA ASN A 363 12.72 4.52 12.11
C ASN A 363 13.33 5.59 11.18
N GLN A 364 13.23 6.87 11.55
CA GLN A 364 13.78 8.01 10.83
C GLN A 364 13.22 8.17 9.40
N LEU A 365 11.95 7.83 9.13
CA LEU A 365 11.37 7.90 7.78
C LEU A 365 11.18 9.36 7.27
N ARG A 366 11.41 9.63 5.97
CA ARG A 366 11.36 10.99 5.38
C ARG A 366 9.99 11.56 5.02
N ILE A 367 9.06 10.70 4.60
CA ILE A 367 7.72 11.11 4.14
C ILE A 367 6.73 10.14 4.76
N THR A 368 5.75 10.65 5.49
CA THR A 368 4.75 9.83 6.19
C THR A 368 3.32 10.12 5.75
N GLU A 369 3.11 10.99 4.76
CA GLU A 369 1.78 11.39 4.30
C GLU A 369 1.74 11.60 2.78
N ILE A 370 0.56 11.42 2.18
CA ILE A 370 0.31 11.64 0.75
C ILE A 370 -0.63 12.83 0.61
N SER A 371 -0.18 13.89 -0.06
CA SER A 371 -0.99 15.11 -0.19
C SER A 371 -2.13 14.99 -1.20
N VAL A 372 -1.83 14.55 -2.43
CA VAL A 372 -2.81 14.48 -3.52
C VAL A 372 -2.38 13.51 -4.61
N LEU A 373 -3.32 12.75 -5.16
CA LEU A 373 -3.18 11.96 -6.38
C LEU A 373 -3.35 12.82 -7.64
N LYS A 374 -3.01 12.28 -8.81
CA LYS A 374 -3.05 13.06 -10.06
C LYS A 374 -4.44 13.35 -10.57
N ASN A 375 -5.46 12.61 -10.13
CA ASN A 375 -6.86 12.96 -10.34
C ASN A 375 -7.37 14.06 -9.40
N GLY A 376 -6.55 14.58 -8.48
CA GLY A 376 -6.96 15.57 -7.49
C GLY A 376 -7.55 14.97 -6.21
N TYR A 377 -7.62 13.64 -6.10
CA TYR A 377 -8.05 12.99 -4.86
C TYR A 377 -7.02 13.20 -3.75
N THR A 378 -7.49 13.67 -2.59
CA THR A 378 -6.71 13.83 -1.37
C THR A 378 -7.05 12.69 -0.41
N PRO A 379 -6.13 11.74 -0.18
CA PRO A 379 -6.35 10.71 0.83
C PRO A 379 -6.55 11.34 2.21
N PRO A 380 -7.41 10.76 3.07
CA PRO A 380 -7.51 11.18 4.47
C PRO A 380 -6.15 11.15 5.18
N ALA A 381 -5.95 12.02 6.17
CA ALA A 381 -4.70 12.05 6.94
C ALA A 381 -4.42 10.69 7.61
N GLY A 382 -3.17 10.25 7.61
CA GLY A 382 -2.74 8.95 8.13
C GLY A 382 -2.96 7.78 7.16
N THR A 383 -3.55 8.01 5.99
CA THR A 383 -3.73 6.95 4.99
C THR A 383 -2.39 6.34 4.59
N GLY A 384 -2.27 5.02 4.72
CA GLY A 384 -1.07 4.27 4.37
C GLY A 384 -0.04 4.13 5.50
N GLY A 385 -0.15 4.89 6.59
CA GLY A 385 0.82 4.87 7.70
C GLY A 385 2.26 4.95 7.21
N LYS A 386 3.14 4.04 7.67
CA LYS A 386 4.53 3.95 7.16
C LYS A 386 4.63 3.70 5.65
N GLY A 387 3.62 3.07 5.04
CA GLY A 387 3.52 2.84 3.60
C GLY A 387 3.24 4.08 2.76
N ALA A 388 2.87 5.22 3.37
CA ALA A 388 2.70 6.48 2.66
C ALA A 388 3.97 6.92 1.92
N LEU A 389 5.15 6.57 2.45
CA LEU A 389 6.43 6.76 1.77
C LEU A 389 6.47 6.06 0.41
N CYS A 390 6.02 4.80 0.35
CA CYS A 390 6.00 3.99 -0.86
C CYS A 390 5.11 4.65 -1.93
N MET A 391 3.94 5.13 -1.51
CA MET A 391 2.95 5.75 -2.39
C MET A 391 3.40 7.09 -2.99
N THR A 392 4.48 7.70 -2.48
CA THR A 392 5.07 8.91 -3.09
C THR A 392 5.59 8.64 -4.49
N CYS A 393 6.20 7.45 -4.69
CA CYS A 393 6.80 7.02 -5.95
C CYS A 393 5.92 6.03 -6.71
N HIS A 394 5.25 5.13 -6.00
CA HIS A 394 4.40 4.10 -6.58
C HIS A 394 2.98 4.60 -6.81
N ARG A 395 2.85 5.66 -7.60
CA ARG A 395 1.56 6.25 -7.99
C ARG A 395 1.53 6.70 -9.44
N GLY A 396 0.31 6.79 -9.98
CA GLY A 396 -0.01 7.32 -11.28
C GLY A 396 0.50 8.74 -11.46
N ARG A 397 0.98 9.03 -12.67
CA ARG A 397 1.59 10.32 -13.02
C ARG A 397 0.66 11.27 -13.76
N TYR A 398 -0.49 10.76 -14.18
CA TYR A 398 -1.47 11.48 -14.98
C TYR A 398 -2.87 11.31 -14.39
N ASN A 399 -3.72 12.29 -14.65
CA ASN A 399 -5.16 12.15 -14.49
C ASN A 399 -5.68 11.25 -15.62
N SER A 400 -6.19 10.07 -15.28
CA SER A 400 -6.71 9.07 -16.22
C SER A 400 -7.77 9.64 -17.16
N THR A 401 -8.81 10.27 -16.61
CA THR A 401 -9.94 10.83 -17.36
C THR A 401 -9.48 11.83 -18.41
N THR A 402 -8.67 12.80 -17.99
CA THR A 402 -8.14 13.85 -18.89
C THR A 402 -7.33 13.24 -20.04
N GLN A 403 -6.51 12.23 -19.77
CA GLN A 403 -5.68 11.60 -20.80
C GLN A 403 -6.52 10.81 -21.80
N VAL A 404 -7.38 9.91 -21.30
CA VAL A 404 -8.17 9.01 -22.13
C VAL A 404 -9.18 9.79 -22.99
N ASP A 405 -9.84 10.81 -22.44
CA ASP A 405 -10.74 11.69 -23.18
C ASP A 405 -9.99 12.44 -24.30
N GLY A 406 -8.76 12.87 -24.02
CA GLY A 406 -7.87 13.47 -25.01
C GLY A 406 -7.49 12.51 -26.14
N TYR A 407 -7.34 11.22 -25.86
CA TYR A 407 -7.05 10.19 -26.87
C TYR A 407 -8.27 9.91 -27.74
N MET A 408 -9.46 9.77 -27.13
CA MET A 408 -10.72 9.62 -27.87
C MET A 408 -10.99 10.82 -28.79
N THR A 409 -10.75 12.04 -28.31
CA THR A 409 -10.85 13.26 -29.12
C THR A 409 -9.87 13.25 -30.30
N THR A 410 -8.65 12.76 -30.06
CA THR A 410 -7.61 12.65 -31.10
C THR A 410 -7.99 11.63 -32.17
N PHE A 411 -8.60 10.50 -31.78
CA PHE A 411 -9.14 9.51 -32.71
C PHE A 411 -10.22 10.10 -33.64
N ASP A 412 -11.09 10.95 -33.11
CA ASP A 412 -12.15 11.62 -33.88
C ASP A 412 -11.60 12.75 -34.78
N THR A 413 -10.31 13.09 -34.70
CA THR A 413 -9.69 14.19 -35.47
C THR A 413 -8.74 13.64 -36.56
N PRO A 414 -9.13 13.65 -37.85
CA PRO A 414 -8.28 13.15 -38.93
C PRO A 414 -6.91 13.83 -39.00
N GLY A 415 -5.85 13.04 -39.18
CA GLY A 415 -4.48 13.53 -39.36
C GLY A 415 -3.72 13.89 -38.08
N LYS A 416 -4.34 13.78 -36.90
CA LYS A 416 -3.67 14.03 -35.63
C LYS A 416 -2.96 12.77 -35.13
N ALA A 417 -1.67 12.87 -34.84
CA ALA A 417 -0.87 11.75 -34.31
C ALA A 417 -1.24 11.45 -32.85
N TYR A 418 -1.29 10.15 -32.51
CA TYR A 418 -1.41 9.72 -31.11
C TYR A 418 -0.14 10.07 -30.31
N PRO A 419 -0.28 10.34 -29.00
CA PRO A 419 0.88 10.52 -28.14
C PRO A 419 1.74 9.26 -28.09
N SER A 420 3.00 9.39 -27.67
CA SER A 420 3.95 8.27 -27.58
C SER A 420 3.63 7.27 -26.45
N ARG A 421 2.49 7.40 -25.76
CA ARG A 421 2.04 6.53 -24.68
C ARG A 421 0.54 6.77 -24.46
N ILE A 422 -0.25 5.71 -24.45
CA ILE A 422 -1.72 5.78 -24.24
C ILE A 422 -2.20 4.98 -23.01
N TYR A 423 -1.30 4.75 -22.06
CA TYR A 423 -1.53 3.97 -20.84
C TYR A 423 -0.87 4.67 -19.63
N PRO A 424 -1.27 4.34 -18.39
CA PRO A 424 -0.68 4.96 -17.20
C PRO A 424 0.83 4.69 -17.13
N HIS A 425 1.58 5.63 -16.54
CA HIS A 425 2.99 5.34 -16.22
C HIS A 425 3.08 4.08 -15.37
N TYR A 426 4.12 3.28 -15.60
CA TYR A 426 4.41 2.11 -14.76
C TYR A 426 4.44 2.55 -13.29
N SER A 427 3.81 1.75 -12.42
CA SER A 427 3.63 1.99 -10.97
C SER A 427 2.34 2.71 -10.51
N PRO A 428 1.12 2.27 -10.87
CA PRO A 428 -0.14 2.80 -10.31
C PRO A 428 -0.54 2.18 -8.95
N GLN A 429 0.39 1.63 -8.16
CA GLN A 429 0.02 0.81 -6.99
C GLN A 429 -0.76 1.56 -5.92
N ALA A 430 -0.41 2.81 -5.61
CA ALA A 430 -1.16 3.63 -4.67
C ALA A 430 -2.57 3.91 -5.18
N ASP A 431 -2.71 4.24 -6.47
CA ASP A 431 -3.98 4.50 -7.14
C ASP A 431 -4.86 3.25 -7.10
N MET A 432 -4.31 2.06 -7.41
CA MET A 432 -5.01 0.78 -7.29
C MET A 432 -5.41 0.48 -5.85
N PHE A 433 -4.47 0.59 -4.90
CA PHE A 433 -4.69 0.33 -3.48
C PHE A 433 -5.83 1.20 -2.93
N LEU A 434 -5.86 2.48 -3.30
CA LEU A 434 -6.88 3.44 -2.90
C LEU A 434 -8.19 3.36 -3.72
N GLY A 435 -8.22 2.58 -4.80
CA GLY A 435 -9.37 2.51 -5.70
C GLY A 435 -9.62 3.82 -6.45
N GLN A 436 -8.57 4.46 -6.95
CA GLN A 436 -8.58 5.81 -7.52
C GLN A 436 -7.84 5.86 -8.86
N ASN A 437 -8.10 6.93 -9.64
CA ASN A 437 -7.32 7.34 -10.82
C ASN A 437 -7.12 6.27 -11.92
N SER A 438 -8.02 5.28 -12.00
CA SER A 438 -8.27 4.54 -13.25
C SER A 438 -9.23 5.32 -14.15
N TYR A 439 -9.52 4.84 -15.37
CA TYR A 439 -10.61 5.41 -16.15
C TYR A 439 -11.93 4.75 -15.71
N ASP A 440 -12.56 5.34 -14.71
CA ASP A 440 -13.74 4.80 -14.02
C ASP A 440 -15.08 5.21 -14.63
N PHE A 441 -15.07 5.94 -15.76
CA PHE A 441 -16.28 6.43 -16.43
C PHE A 441 -17.15 7.37 -15.57
N GLY A 442 -16.62 7.94 -14.48
CA GLY A 442 -17.39 8.74 -13.53
C GLY A 442 -18.30 7.91 -12.61
N VAL A 443 -18.07 6.59 -12.53
CA VAL A 443 -18.83 5.67 -11.69
C VAL A 443 -18.38 5.85 -10.24
N LEU A 444 -19.15 6.60 -9.45
CA LEU A 444 -18.78 6.98 -8.08
C LEU A 444 -18.72 5.80 -7.10
N THR A 445 -19.38 4.69 -7.39
CA THR A 445 -19.43 3.51 -6.50
C THR A 445 -18.15 2.68 -6.51
N ILE A 446 -17.34 2.78 -7.56
CA ILE A 446 -16.05 2.09 -7.64
C ILE A 446 -14.94 2.95 -7.04
N GLN A 447 -15.09 4.27 -7.02
CA GLN A 447 -14.10 5.17 -6.44
C GLN A 447 -13.96 4.98 -4.93
N GLY A 448 -12.73 4.80 -4.46
CA GLY A 448 -12.44 4.68 -3.02
C GLY A 448 -12.80 3.33 -2.42
N VAL A 449 -13.29 2.38 -3.22
CA VAL A 449 -13.46 0.99 -2.75
C VAL A 449 -12.08 0.46 -2.42
N MET A 450 -11.85 0.05 -1.17
CA MET A 450 -10.57 -0.47 -0.71
C MET A 450 -10.77 -1.84 -0.05
N THR A 451 -10.15 -2.88 -0.62
CA THR A 451 -10.23 -4.23 -0.05
C THR A 451 -9.40 -4.36 1.24
N HIS A 452 -8.36 -3.51 1.38
CA HIS A 452 -7.36 -3.59 2.45
C HIS A 452 -7.25 -2.29 3.28
N GLU A 453 -8.31 -1.46 3.32
CA GLU A 453 -8.37 -0.17 4.03
C GLU A 453 -7.93 -0.25 5.51
N GLY A 454 -8.16 -1.39 6.16
CA GLY A 454 -7.83 -1.62 7.58
C GLY A 454 -6.44 -2.18 7.86
N ILE A 455 -5.58 -2.36 6.85
CA ILE A 455 -4.22 -2.86 7.08
C ILE A 455 -3.34 -1.72 7.60
N GLU A 456 -2.96 -1.81 8.87
CA GLU A 456 -1.99 -0.89 9.48
C GLU A 456 -0.72 -0.82 8.63
N ASN A 457 -0.18 0.38 8.40
CA ASN A 457 1.03 0.62 7.59
C ASN A 457 0.98 0.17 6.11
N ALA A 458 -0.20 -0.27 5.62
CA ALA A 458 -0.48 -0.63 4.24
C ALA A 458 0.65 -1.43 3.56
N CYS A 459 1.36 -0.82 2.61
CA CYS A 459 2.41 -1.45 1.81
C CYS A 459 3.48 -2.16 2.65
N VAL A 460 3.91 -1.53 3.76
CA VAL A 460 5.00 -2.05 4.60
C VAL A 460 4.61 -3.38 5.25
N THR A 461 3.34 -3.56 5.63
CA THR A 461 2.89 -4.78 6.30
C THR A 461 3.02 -6.02 5.40
N CYS A 462 2.73 -5.88 4.11
CA CYS A 462 2.81 -7.00 3.16
C CYS A 462 4.20 -7.15 2.53
N HIS A 463 4.84 -6.03 2.15
CA HIS A 463 6.10 -6.04 1.41
C HIS A 463 7.35 -6.07 2.30
N MET A 464 7.24 -5.63 3.56
CA MET A 464 8.34 -5.58 4.52
C MET A 464 8.06 -6.37 5.81
N PRO A 465 7.51 -7.61 5.75
CA PRO A 465 7.21 -8.36 6.95
C PRO A 465 8.51 -8.69 7.73
N PRO A 466 8.44 -8.94 9.04
CA PRO A 466 9.60 -9.39 9.80
C PRO A 466 10.22 -10.67 9.20
N ARG A 467 11.53 -10.66 8.95
CA ARG A 467 12.36 -11.86 8.75
C ARG A 467 13.09 -12.22 10.04
N THR A 468 13.79 -13.36 10.06
CA THR A 468 14.49 -13.93 11.23
C THR A 468 15.29 -12.94 12.08
N TYR A 469 15.92 -11.92 11.46
CA TYR A 469 16.78 -10.96 12.17
C TYR A 469 16.34 -9.50 12.06
N ASN A 470 15.60 -9.12 11.01
CA ASN A 470 15.21 -7.73 10.73
C ASN A 470 13.94 -7.70 9.85
N SER A 471 13.28 -6.56 9.73
CA SER A 471 12.24 -6.33 8.72
C SER A 471 12.78 -6.56 7.31
N ASP A 472 11.97 -7.20 6.48
CA ASP A 472 12.32 -7.44 5.08
C ASP A 472 12.52 -6.12 4.33
N HIS A 473 13.66 -5.97 3.65
CA HIS A 473 13.95 -4.82 2.78
C HIS A 473 14.10 -5.21 1.31
N SER A 474 13.74 -6.46 0.95
CA SER A 474 13.64 -6.91 -0.45
C SER A 474 12.41 -6.32 -1.14
N MET A 475 11.37 -5.96 -0.37
CA MET A 475 10.06 -5.51 -0.87
C MET A 475 9.31 -6.53 -1.75
N ASN A 476 9.86 -7.73 -1.93
CA ASN A 476 9.35 -8.74 -2.83
C ASN A 476 8.25 -9.55 -2.14
N MET A 477 7.18 -9.87 -2.87
CA MET A 477 6.12 -10.76 -2.37
C MET A 477 6.41 -12.26 -2.55
N VAL A 478 7.52 -12.59 -3.23
CA VAL A 478 8.01 -13.96 -3.44
C VAL A 478 9.47 -14.03 -3.03
N GLN A 479 9.87 -15.09 -2.34
CA GLN A 479 11.27 -15.37 -1.99
C GLN A 479 11.61 -16.81 -2.29
N ASN A 480 12.65 -17.04 -3.09
CA ASN A 480 13.10 -18.37 -3.51
C ASN A 480 11.95 -19.23 -4.10
N GLY A 481 11.05 -18.61 -4.85
CA GLY A 481 9.88 -19.27 -5.45
C GLY A 481 8.72 -19.54 -4.49
N VAL A 482 8.78 -19.06 -3.24
CA VAL A 482 7.73 -19.23 -2.24
C VAL A 482 7.03 -17.91 -1.97
N ASP A 483 5.70 -17.92 -1.97
CA ASP A 483 4.86 -16.76 -1.67
C ASP A 483 4.98 -16.32 -0.20
N LYS A 484 5.17 -15.02 0.02
CA LYS A 484 5.18 -14.43 1.36
C LYS A 484 3.76 -14.13 1.83
N VAL A 485 3.15 -15.13 2.46
CA VAL A 485 1.77 -15.04 2.97
C VAL A 485 1.67 -14.77 4.47
N THR A 486 2.79 -14.60 5.18
CA THR A 486 2.78 -14.43 6.65
C THR A 486 1.88 -13.30 7.11
N ALA A 487 1.93 -12.14 6.45
CA ALA A 487 1.11 -10.98 6.76
C ALA A 487 -0.39 -11.20 6.49
N CYS A 488 -0.73 -12.18 5.64
CA CYS A 488 -2.11 -12.46 5.23
C CYS A 488 -2.84 -13.38 6.22
N LYS A 489 -2.11 -14.20 6.99
CA LYS A 489 -2.68 -15.30 7.79
C LYS A 489 -3.65 -14.84 8.88
N SER A 490 -3.50 -13.63 9.41
CA SER A 490 -4.41 -13.07 10.41
C SER A 490 -5.84 -12.91 9.89
N CYS A 491 -6.01 -12.66 8.59
CA CYS A 491 -7.31 -12.43 7.96
C CYS A 491 -7.76 -13.60 7.07
N HIS A 492 -6.82 -14.28 6.41
CA HIS A 492 -7.10 -15.35 5.45
C HIS A 492 -6.93 -16.77 6.02
N GLY A 493 -6.53 -16.90 7.29
CA GLY A 493 -6.35 -18.19 7.93
C GLY A 493 -5.08 -18.92 7.49
N ASN A 494 -5.12 -20.24 7.46
CA ASN A 494 -3.93 -21.07 7.21
C ASN A 494 -3.66 -21.24 5.70
N ILE A 495 -3.21 -20.18 5.05
CA ILE A 495 -2.77 -20.20 3.65
C ILE A 495 -1.25 -20.41 3.54
N THR A 496 -0.84 -20.97 2.41
CA THR A 496 0.57 -21.22 2.05
C THR A 496 0.98 -20.59 0.72
N SER A 497 0.01 -20.24 -0.12
CA SER A 497 0.19 -19.52 -1.38
C SER A 497 -0.91 -18.48 -1.57
N PHE A 498 -0.67 -17.49 -2.44
CA PHE A 498 -1.73 -16.55 -2.87
C PHE A 498 -2.89 -17.28 -3.57
N GLU A 499 -2.65 -18.45 -4.15
CA GLU A 499 -3.67 -19.26 -4.84
C GLU A 499 -4.69 -19.93 -3.90
N ASP A 500 -4.39 -19.95 -2.60
CA ASP A 500 -5.30 -20.45 -1.55
C ASP A 500 -6.44 -19.45 -1.28
N ILE A 501 -6.30 -18.18 -1.67
CA ILE A 501 -7.30 -17.13 -1.48
C ILE A 501 -8.34 -17.21 -2.61
N LYS A 502 -9.47 -17.88 -2.35
CA LYS A 502 -10.55 -18.08 -3.33
C LYS A 502 -11.36 -16.83 -3.59
N ALA A 503 -11.78 -16.66 -4.85
CA ALA A 503 -12.79 -15.68 -5.21
C ALA A 503 -14.14 -16.02 -4.56
N SER A 504 -14.99 -15.00 -4.37
CA SER A 504 -16.33 -15.21 -3.83
C SER A 504 -17.29 -15.86 -4.83
N THR A 505 -17.02 -15.66 -6.12
CA THR A 505 -17.81 -16.12 -7.26
C THR A 505 -16.90 -16.23 -8.48
N ASP A 506 -17.39 -16.88 -9.52
CA ASP A 506 -16.77 -16.89 -10.87
C ASP A 506 -16.85 -15.48 -11.46
N TYR A 507 -15.73 -14.75 -11.43
CA TYR A 507 -15.67 -13.36 -11.89
C TYR A 507 -15.49 -13.29 -13.40
N ASP A 508 -14.65 -14.16 -13.95
CA ASP A 508 -14.40 -14.14 -15.38
C ASP A 508 -15.56 -14.78 -16.16
N GLY A 509 -16.35 -15.68 -15.57
CA GLY A 509 -17.48 -16.35 -16.21
C GLY A 509 -17.08 -17.60 -17.00
N ASN A 510 -16.00 -18.28 -16.60
CA ASN A 510 -15.52 -19.52 -17.22
C ASN A 510 -16.21 -20.79 -16.66
N GLY A 511 -17.06 -20.64 -15.65
CA GLY A 511 -17.82 -21.71 -15.00
C GLY A 511 -17.10 -22.38 -13.82
N VAL A 512 -15.91 -21.92 -13.44
CA VAL A 512 -15.10 -22.45 -12.34
C VAL A 512 -14.80 -21.31 -11.38
N VAL A 513 -14.96 -21.54 -10.07
CA VAL A 513 -14.54 -20.57 -9.05
C VAL A 513 -13.11 -20.86 -8.62
N GLU A 514 -12.19 -19.93 -8.90
CA GLU A 514 -10.75 -20.13 -8.72
C GLU A 514 -10.18 -19.21 -7.61
N SER A 515 -8.86 -19.03 -7.60
CA SER A 515 -8.25 -18.01 -6.73
C SER A 515 -8.66 -16.62 -7.23
N SER A 516 -8.76 -15.66 -6.31
CA SER A 516 -9.10 -14.28 -6.70
C SER A 516 -8.11 -13.70 -7.72
N ARG A 517 -6.85 -14.17 -7.74
CA ARG A 517 -5.85 -13.75 -8.72
C ARG A 517 -6.15 -14.33 -10.11
N LYS A 518 -6.42 -15.64 -10.20
CA LYS A 518 -6.74 -16.30 -11.47
C LYS A 518 -7.99 -15.76 -12.13
N GLU A 519 -9.01 -15.49 -11.34
CA GLU A 519 -10.28 -14.89 -11.79
C GLU A 519 -10.06 -13.48 -12.37
N ILE A 520 -9.22 -12.68 -11.69
CA ILE A 520 -8.84 -11.34 -12.18
C ILE A 520 -7.98 -11.45 -13.44
N ASP A 521 -7.03 -12.39 -13.48
CA ASP A 521 -6.20 -12.65 -14.66
C ASP A 521 -7.07 -13.08 -15.86
N GLY A 522 -8.12 -13.87 -15.62
CA GLY A 522 -9.13 -14.24 -16.61
C GLY A 522 -9.88 -13.01 -17.16
N LEU A 523 -10.32 -12.10 -16.28
CA LEU A 523 -10.91 -10.82 -16.71
C LEU A 523 -9.93 -9.94 -17.50
N VAL A 524 -8.67 -9.88 -17.09
CA VAL A 524 -7.61 -9.17 -17.83
C VAL A 524 -7.41 -9.79 -19.21
N ALA A 525 -7.39 -11.11 -19.31
CA ALA A 525 -7.30 -11.82 -20.59
C ALA A 525 -8.49 -11.51 -21.49
N LYS A 526 -9.72 -11.60 -20.97
CA LYS A 526 -10.96 -11.25 -21.69
C LYS A 526 -10.94 -9.82 -22.21
N LEU A 527 -10.54 -8.85 -21.38
CA LEU A 527 -10.36 -7.47 -21.84
C LEU A 527 -9.29 -7.40 -22.93
N GLY A 528 -8.14 -8.04 -22.72
CA GLY A 528 -7.03 -8.07 -23.66
C GLY A 528 -7.41 -8.59 -25.04
N GLU A 529 -8.29 -9.58 -25.15
CA GLU A 529 -8.80 -10.13 -26.42
C GLU A 529 -9.60 -9.10 -27.23
N LEU A 530 -10.24 -8.14 -26.57
CA LEU A 530 -11.02 -7.08 -27.22
C LEU A 530 -10.14 -5.93 -27.76
N LEU A 531 -8.88 -5.87 -27.34
CA LEU A 531 -8.01 -4.72 -27.61
C LEU A 531 -7.05 -4.97 -28.79
N PRO A 532 -6.72 -3.93 -29.57
CA PRO A 532 -5.76 -4.02 -30.67
C PRO A 532 -4.40 -4.57 -30.22
N LYS A 533 -3.83 -5.46 -31.04
CA LYS A 533 -2.55 -6.13 -30.76
C LYS A 533 -1.41 -5.65 -31.65
N ASP A 534 -0.22 -5.54 -31.08
CA ASP A 534 1.01 -5.28 -31.81
C ASP A 534 1.44 -6.50 -32.64
N GLU A 535 2.63 -6.45 -33.24
CA GLU A 535 3.18 -7.56 -34.03
C GLU A 535 3.60 -8.78 -33.18
N THR A 536 3.77 -8.61 -31.87
CA THR A 536 4.11 -9.69 -30.92
C THR A 536 2.87 -10.37 -30.34
N GLY A 537 1.68 -9.81 -30.57
CA GLY A 537 0.42 -10.27 -29.99
C GLY A 537 0.09 -9.62 -28.63
N ALA A 538 0.90 -8.67 -28.17
CA ALA A 538 0.64 -7.89 -26.96
C ALA A 538 -0.37 -6.76 -27.24
N VAL A 539 -1.09 -6.29 -26.21
CA VAL A 539 -1.95 -5.10 -26.34
C VAL A 539 -1.08 -3.90 -26.75
N ILE A 540 -1.58 -3.04 -27.64
CA ILE A 540 -0.80 -1.89 -28.11
C ILE A 540 -0.63 -0.84 -27.00
N GLU A 541 0.62 -0.37 -26.80
CA GLU A 541 0.97 0.65 -25.81
C GLU A 541 1.48 1.99 -26.40
N LEU A 542 1.90 1.98 -27.69
CA LEU A 542 2.52 3.09 -28.45
C LEU A 542 3.86 3.65 -27.93
N ALA A 543 4.45 3.02 -26.91
CA ALA A 543 5.70 3.44 -26.29
C ALA A 543 6.92 3.34 -27.23
N ASN A 544 6.97 2.30 -28.07
CA ASN A 544 8.09 2.06 -28.96
C ASN A 544 8.04 2.98 -30.20
N THR A 545 9.07 3.82 -30.39
CA THR A 545 9.17 4.73 -31.55
C THR A 545 9.19 3.99 -32.89
N ALA A 546 9.73 2.77 -32.95
CA ALA A 546 9.89 2.02 -34.19
C ALA A 546 8.56 1.47 -34.73
N THR A 547 7.67 1.02 -33.83
CA THR A 547 6.39 0.39 -34.22
C THR A 547 5.22 1.37 -34.19
N ARG A 548 5.39 2.56 -33.57
CA ARG A 548 4.33 3.53 -33.31
C ARG A 548 3.43 3.83 -34.50
N VAL A 549 3.99 4.00 -35.70
CA VAL A 549 3.20 4.32 -36.89
C VAL A 549 2.29 3.14 -37.26
N ALA A 550 2.84 1.94 -37.31
CA ALA A 550 2.08 0.73 -37.62
C ALA A 550 0.99 0.46 -36.56
N ASP A 551 1.33 0.62 -35.29
CA ASP A 551 0.41 0.46 -34.17
C ASP A 551 -0.72 1.51 -34.20
N SER A 552 -0.39 2.76 -34.53
CA SER A 552 -1.38 3.82 -34.73
C SER A 552 -2.35 3.50 -35.86
N THR A 553 -1.85 2.94 -36.97
CA THR A 553 -2.68 2.49 -38.10
C THR A 553 -3.62 1.36 -37.69
N LYS A 554 -3.16 0.39 -36.89
CA LYS A 554 -4.01 -0.69 -36.38
C LYS A 554 -5.14 -0.19 -35.48
N ILE A 555 -4.85 0.80 -34.62
CA ILE A 555 -5.88 1.43 -33.77
C ILE A 555 -6.93 2.16 -34.63
N ALA A 556 -6.51 2.88 -35.67
CA ALA A 556 -7.40 3.67 -36.53
C ALA A 556 -8.22 2.83 -37.52
N ASN A 557 -7.81 1.60 -37.82
CA ASN A 557 -8.46 0.76 -38.82
C ASN A 557 -9.56 -0.11 -38.20
N PHE A 558 -10.81 0.07 -38.65
CA PHE A 558 -11.97 -0.69 -38.18
C PHE A 558 -11.91 -2.20 -38.44
N ALA A 559 -11.14 -2.64 -39.46
CA ALA A 559 -10.94 -4.07 -39.70
C ALA A 559 -10.10 -4.73 -38.60
N THR A 560 -9.20 -3.98 -37.97
CA THR A 560 -8.35 -4.44 -36.86
C THR A 560 -8.81 -3.94 -35.49
N ASN A 561 -9.75 -3.00 -35.46
CA ASN A 561 -10.35 -2.43 -34.26
C ASN A 561 -11.87 -2.21 -34.49
N PRO A 562 -12.71 -3.24 -34.29
CA PRO A 562 -14.16 -3.11 -34.47
C PRO A 562 -14.81 -2.21 -33.41
N TYR A 563 -14.11 -1.89 -32.31
CA TYR A 563 -14.63 -1.10 -31.20
C TYR A 563 -14.35 0.40 -31.33
N GLY A 564 -13.54 0.81 -32.31
CA GLY A 564 -13.19 2.21 -32.58
C GLY A 564 -12.53 2.88 -31.37
N LYS A 565 -12.91 4.13 -31.07
CA LYS A 565 -12.34 4.89 -29.92
C LYS A 565 -12.59 4.26 -28.55
N ARG A 566 -13.50 3.29 -28.41
CA ARG A 566 -13.80 2.64 -27.13
C ARG A 566 -12.61 1.85 -26.57
N VAL A 567 -11.63 1.53 -27.41
CA VAL A 567 -10.40 0.84 -26.99
C VAL A 567 -9.50 1.69 -26.09
N PHE A 568 -9.60 3.03 -26.07
CA PHE A 568 -8.70 3.85 -25.24
C PHE A 568 -8.94 3.67 -23.73
N PRO A 569 -10.19 3.74 -23.23
CA PRO A 569 -10.51 3.30 -21.86
C PRO A 569 -10.03 1.88 -21.58
N GLY A 570 -10.25 0.96 -22.53
CA GLY A 570 -9.83 -0.43 -22.44
C GLY A 570 -8.33 -0.61 -22.25
N ILE A 571 -7.52 -0.01 -23.12
CA ILE A 571 -6.05 -0.03 -23.06
C ILE A 571 -5.56 0.60 -21.75
N TRP A 572 -6.12 1.74 -21.36
CA TRP A 572 -5.73 2.42 -20.13
C TRP A 572 -5.96 1.52 -18.91
N ASN A 573 -7.17 0.98 -18.75
CA ASN A 573 -7.53 0.16 -17.60
C ASN A 573 -6.84 -1.21 -17.62
N TYR A 574 -6.64 -1.81 -18.81
CA TYR A 574 -5.83 -3.03 -18.96
C TYR A 574 -4.44 -2.83 -18.36
N TYR A 575 -3.74 -1.77 -18.77
CA TYR A 575 -2.41 -1.47 -18.24
C TYR A 575 -2.42 -0.91 -16.82
N PHE A 576 -3.49 -0.28 -16.37
CA PHE A 576 -3.65 0.11 -14.97
C PHE A 576 -3.62 -1.12 -14.07
N VAL A 577 -4.31 -2.20 -14.44
CA VAL A 577 -4.33 -3.46 -13.69
C VAL A 577 -3.04 -4.26 -13.88
N VAL A 578 -2.53 -4.40 -15.12
CA VAL A 578 -1.32 -5.19 -15.39
C VAL A 578 -0.08 -4.55 -14.78
N ASN A 579 0.09 -3.22 -14.89
CA ASN A 579 1.28 -2.53 -14.37
C ASN A 579 1.21 -2.25 -12.86
N ASP A 580 0.09 -2.57 -12.21
CA ASP A 580 0.02 -2.66 -10.76
C ASP A 580 0.83 -3.86 -10.23
N PHE A 581 0.99 -4.92 -11.05
CA PHE A 581 1.75 -6.14 -10.77
C PHE A 581 1.25 -6.98 -9.58
N SER A 582 0.12 -6.63 -8.96
CA SER A 582 -0.44 -7.39 -7.84
C SER A 582 -1.42 -8.49 -8.24
N HIS A 583 -1.81 -8.55 -9.52
CA HIS A 583 -2.91 -9.40 -10.01
C HIS A 583 -4.21 -9.13 -9.22
N GLY A 584 -4.47 -7.86 -8.95
CA GLY A 584 -5.60 -7.39 -8.16
C GLY A 584 -5.46 -7.58 -6.65
N ALA A 585 -4.36 -8.14 -6.13
CA ALA A 585 -4.18 -8.31 -4.70
C ALA A 585 -4.13 -6.98 -3.92
N HIS A 586 -3.70 -5.88 -4.52
CA HIS A 586 -3.80 -4.57 -3.87
C HIS A 586 -5.26 -4.18 -3.62
N ASN A 587 -6.17 -4.51 -4.55
CA ASN A 587 -7.58 -4.16 -4.43
C ASN A 587 -8.51 -5.00 -5.34
N ALA A 588 -8.85 -6.21 -4.90
CA ALA A 588 -9.58 -7.16 -5.73
C ALA A 588 -10.98 -6.67 -6.10
N ARG A 589 -11.72 -6.09 -5.13
CA ARG A 589 -13.08 -5.59 -5.37
C ARG A 589 -13.12 -4.46 -6.39
N TYR A 590 -12.16 -3.53 -6.31
CA TYR A 590 -12.06 -2.44 -7.28
C TYR A 590 -11.70 -2.97 -8.66
N THR A 591 -10.70 -3.86 -8.73
CA THR A 591 -10.21 -4.43 -9.98
C THR A 591 -11.30 -5.16 -10.75
N VAL A 592 -12.07 -6.02 -10.08
CA VAL A 592 -13.17 -6.78 -10.71
C VAL A 592 -14.24 -5.83 -11.27
N GLN A 593 -14.67 -4.84 -10.50
CA GLN A 593 -15.69 -3.88 -10.95
C GLN A 593 -15.18 -3.03 -12.11
N LEU A 594 -13.94 -2.54 -12.04
CA LEU A 594 -13.29 -1.78 -13.10
C LEU A 594 -13.23 -2.57 -14.41
N LEU A 595 -12.77 -3.82 -14.37
CA LEU A 595 -12.63 -4.66 -15.56
C LEU A 595 -13.99 -5.01 -16.17
N ASN A 596 -14.98 -5.40 -15.36
CA ASN A 596 -16.33 -5.69 -15.85
C ASN A 596 -16.97 -4.47 -16.55
N ASN A 597 -16.90 -3.30 -15.92
CA ASN A 597 -17.40 -2.05 -16.50
C ASN A 597 -16.67 -1.71 -17.80
N THR A 598 -15.34 -1.90 -17.82
CA THR A 598 -14.52 -1.64 -19.01
C THR A 598 -14.85 -2.59 -20.15
N ILE A 599 -14.96 -3.89 -19.90
CA ILE A 599 -15.32 -4.91 -20.90
C ILE A 599 -16.70 -4.59 -21.48
N GLN A 600 -17.69 -4.33 -20.63
CA GLN A 600 -19.02 -3.95 -21.06
C GLN A 600 -18.99 -2.69 -21.94
N TYR A 601 -18.25 -1.66 -21.51
CA TYR A 601 -18.12 -0.42 -22.27
C TYR A 601 -17.46 -0.64 -23.64
N VAL A 602 -16.37 -1.41 -23.71
CA VAL A 602 -15.67 -1.70 -24.98
C VAL A 602 -16.63 -2.39 -25.95
N VAL A 603 -17.35 -3.42 -25.49
CA VAL A 603 -18.26 -4.21 -26.33
C VAL A 603 -19.49 -3.40 -26.75
N THR A 604 -20.18 -2.77 -25.80
CA THR A 604 -21.52 -2.18 -26.01
C THR A 604 -21.51 -0.68 -26.24
N GLY A 605 -20.44 0.02 -25.82
CA GLY A 605 -20.39 1.48 -25.77
C GLY A 605 -21.26 2.08 -24.68
N VAL A 606 -21.81 1.27 -23.78
CA VAL A 606 -22.67 1.69 -22.67
C VAL A 606 -21.88 1.53 -21.37
N VAL A 607 -21.84 2.60 -20.58
CA VAL A 607 -21.48 2.55 -19.16
C VAL A 607 -22.76 2.13 -18.42
N PRO A 608 -22.75 1.13 -17.53
CA PRO A 608 -23.94 0.66 -16.83
C PRO A 608 -24.74 1.82 -16.22
N VAL A 609 -26.08 1.80 -16.36
CA VAL A 609 -26.98 2.61 -15.52
C VAL A 609 -26.83 2.10 -14.10
N GLU A 610 -26.36 2.95 -13.21
CA GLU A 610 -26.01 2.51 -11.88
C GLU A 610 -27.00 3.02 -10.84
N LEU A 611 -27.84 2.11 -10.37
CA LEU A 611 -28.66 2.30 -9.20
C LEU A 611 -27.77 2.29 -7.94
N THR A 612 -27.57 3.44 -7.30
CA THR A 612 -26.73 3.57 -6.10
C THR A 612 -27.46 3.19 -4.82
N SER A 613 -28.79 3.20 -4.82
CA SER A 613 -29.61 2.76 -3.68
C SER A 613 -31.02 2.38 -4.12
N PHE A 614 -31.63 1.43 -3.43
CA PHE A 614 -33.08 1.18 -3.46
C PHE A 614 -33.51 0.70 -2.08
N THR A 615 -34.34 1.49 -1.41
CA THR A 615 -34.80 1.25 -0.04
C THR A 615 -36.31 1.39 0.03
N GLY A 616 -36.90 0.75 1.04
CA GLY A 616 -38.32 0.80 1.32
C GLY A 616 -38.53 0.92 2.82
N VAL A 617 -39.20 1.99 3.24
CA VAL A 617 -39.55 2.22 4.65
C VAL A 617 -41.06 2.28 4.77
N ILE A 618 -41.62 1.55 5.73
CA ILE A 618 -43.05 1.56 6.01
C ILE A 618 -43.37 2.44 7.22
N SER A 619 -44.37 3.29 7.09
CA SER A 619 -44.93 4.10 8.18
C SER A 619 -46.43 4.27 7.99
N ASN A 620 -47.23 4.02 9.03
CA ASN A 620 -48.70 4.13 9.01
C ASN A 620 -49.37 3.43 7.81
N GLY A 621 -48.86 2.26 7.41
CA GLY A 621 -49.40 1.49 6.28
C GLY A 621 -49.06 2.06 4.89
N VAL A 622 -48.17 3.04 4.80
CA VAL A 622 -47.62 3.54 3.54
C VAL A 622 -46.16 3.13 3.44
N VAL A 623 -45.81 2.44 2.36
CA VAL A 623 -44.43 2.11 2.01
C VAL A 623 -43.88 3.20 1.12
N THR A 624 -42.83 3.88 1.58
CA THR A 624 -42.09 4.84 0.75
C THR A 624 -40.85 4.16 0.22
N LEU A 625 -40.84 3.96 -1.09
CA LEU A 625 -39.70 3.48 -1.86
C LEU A 625 -38.86 4.68 -2.31
N GLN A 626 -37.55 4.61 -2.10
CA GLN A 626 -36.62 5.62 -2.56
C GLN A 626 -35.46 4.94 -3.30
N TRP A 627 -35.07 5.52 -4.43
CA TRP A 627 -33.87 5.08 -5.13
C TRP A 627 -33.12 6.25 -5.74
N GLN A 628 -31.85 5.99 -6.03
CA GLN A 628 -30.96 6.94 -6.65
C GLN A 628 -30.19 6.23 -7.76
N THR A 629 -29.98 6.94 -8.87
CA THR A 629 -29.06 6.55 -9.95
C THR A 629 -27.85 7.48 -9.92
N ALA A 630 -26.63 6.95 -10.11
CA ALA A 630 -25.42 7.75 -10.33
C ALA A 630 -25.33 8.22 -11.78
N THR A 631 -25.71 7.34 -12.71
CA THR A 631 -25.77 7.61 -14.14
C THR A 631 -26.97 6.87 -14.74
N GLU A 632 -27.48 7.39 -15.85
CA GLU A 632 -28.51 6.81 -16.68
C GLU A 632 -28.05 6.91 -18.13
N LYS A 633 -28.30 5.89 -18.95
CA LYS A 633 -28.07 5.92 -20.39
C LYS A 633 -29.18 5.14 -21.04
N ASN A 634 -29.82 5.76 -22.01
CA ASN A 634 -30.97 5.18 -22.70
C ASN A 634 -32.15 4.80 -21.79
N ASN A 635 -32.18 5.27 -20.54
CA ASN A 635 -33.18 4.85 -19.54
C ASN A 635 -34.53 5.49 -19.84
N LYS A 636 -35.48 4.68 -20.31
CA LYS A 636 -36.88 5.11 -20.50
C LYS A 636 -37.58 5.27 -19.15
N GLY A 637 -37.27 4.42 -18.17
CA GLY A 637 -37.75 4.55 -16.81
C GLY A 637 -37.83 3.24 -16.04
N PHE A 638 -38.55 3.28 -14.92
CA PHE A 638 -38.62 2.19 -13.95
C PHE A 638 -40.06 1.74 -13.74
N ASP A 639 -40.34 0.47 -14.04
CA ASP A 639 -41.51 -0.23 -13.53
C ASP A 639 -41.29 -0.51 -12.03
N VAL A 640 -42.13 0.08 -11.18
CA VAL A 640 -42.17 -0.27 -9.75
C VAL A 640 -43.02 -1.52 -9.62
N GLN A 641 -42.39 -2.61 -9.18
CA GLN A 641 -43.08 -3.90 -9.02
C GLN A 641 -43.23 -4.26 -7.54
N ARG A 642 -44.40 -4.80 -7.20
CA ARG A 642 -44.75 -5.33 -5.88
C ARG A 642 -45.04 -6.83 -5.98
N LYS A 643 -44.71 -7.57 -4.94
CA LYS A 643 -45.08 -8.97 -4.75
C LYS A 643 -45.72 -9.16 -3.39
N ILE A 644 -46.96 -9.64 -3.40
CA ILE A 644 -47.70 -10.12 -2.22
C ILE A 644 -47.96 -11.61 -2.48
N GLY A 645 -47.42 -12.50 -1.65
CA GLY A 645 -47.41 -13.93 -1.93
C GLY A 645 -46.35 -14.29 -2.97
N THR A 646 -46.75 -14.83 -4.13
CA THR A 646 -45.82 -15.46 -5.09
C THR A 646 -45.59 -14.68 -6.39
N SER A 647 -46.47 -13.76 -6.77
CA SER A 647 -46.46 -13.14 -8.09
C SER A 647 -46.11 -11.65 -8.04
N TRP A 648 -45.33 -11.19 -9.02
CA TRP A 648 -45.01 -9.77 -9.22
C TRP A 648 -46.10 -9.08 -10.01
N GLU A 649 -46.48 -7.88 -9.58
CA GLU A 649 -47.35 -6.96 -10.31
C GLU A 649 -46.64 -5.61 -10.48
N THR A 650 -46.82 -4.95 -11.62
CA THR A 650 -46.36 -3.57 -11.82
C THR A 650 -47.42 -2.61 -11.26
N ILE A 651 -47.04 -1.81 -10.27
CA ILE A 651 -47.95 -0.86 -9.59
C ILE A 651 -47.77 0.58 -10.07
N SER A 652 -46.65 0.91 -10.71
CA SER A 652 -46.40 2.21 -11.31
C SER A 652 -45.25 2.18 -12.31
N PHE A 653 -45.15 3.22 -13.14
CA PHE A 653 -44.00 3.49 -13.99
C PHE A 653 -43.53 4.92 -13.76
N LEU A 654 -42.24 5.12 -13.48
CA LEU A 654 -41.62 6.44 -13.36
C LEU A 654 -40.64 6.65 -14.52
N ASN A 655 -40.79 7.77 -15.23
CA ASN A 655 -39.90 8.12 -16.34
C ASN A 655 -38.46 8.33 -15.85
N GLY A 656 -37.51 7.73 -16.58
CA GLY A 656 -36.08 7.99 -16.43
C GLY A 656 -35.70 9.36 -16.99
N LYS A 657 -34.42 9.71 -16.88
CA LYS A 657 -33.83 10.89 -17.53
C LYS A 657 -33.25 10.61 -18.91
N GLY A 658 -33.46 9.41 -19.44
CA GLY A 658 -32.84 8.97 -20.69
C GLY A 658 -31.35 8.75 -20.50
N THR A 659 -30.54 9.71 -20.95
CA THR A 659 -29.09 9.68 -20.72
C THR A 659 -28.70 10.84 -19.84
N SER A 660 -28.20 10.54 -18.64
CA SER A 660 -27.79 11.49 -17.61
C SER A 660 -26.54 10.98 -16.91
N THR A 661 -25.55 11.83 -16.71
CA THR A 661 -24.39 11.54 -15.84
C THR A 661 -24.55 12.19 -14.46
N GLU A 662 -25.72 12.78 -14.19
CA GLU A 662 -26.05 13.41 -12.92
C GLU A 662 -26.73 12.41 -12.00
N VAL A 663 -26.54 12.61 -10.70
CA VAL A 663 -27.26 11.86 -9.69
C VAL A 663 -28.75 12.19 -9.75
N ASN A 664 -29.59 11.21 -10.04
CA ASN A 664 -31.04 11.38 -10.04
C ASN A 664 -31.69 10.63 -8.88
N LYS A 665 -32.62 11.30 -8.20
CA LYS A 665 -33.35 10.76 -7.05
C LYS A 665 -34.80 10.55 -7.41
N TYR A 666 -35.33 9.43 -6.97
CA TYR A 666 -36.69 9.00 -7.24
C TYR A 666 -37.36 8.55 -5.94
N SER A 667 -38.67 8.74 -5.88
CA SER A 667 -39.49 8.30 -4.76
C SER A 667 -40.85 7.84 -5.26
N TYR A 668 -41.36 6.76 -4.68
CA TYR A 668 -42.71 6.27 -4.93
C TYR A 668 -43.34 5.79 -3.61
N SER A 669 -44.62 6.09 -3.40
CA SER A 669 -45.33 5.68 -2.19
C SER A 669 -46.46 4.72 -2.53
N ASP A 670 -46.46 3.57 -1.87
CA ASP A 670 -47.49 2.54 -1.99
C ASP A 670 -48.30 2.43 -0.69
N ASN A 671 -49.60 2.68 -0.76
CA ASN A 671 -50.47 2.68 0.40
C ASN A 671 -51.12 1.31 0.62
N LEU A 672 -50.49 0.50 1.47
CA LEU A 672 -50.94 -0.85 1.83
C LEU A 672 -52.22 -0.87 2.66
N SER A 673 -52.59 0.23 3.34
CA SER A 673 -53.85 0.28 4.13
C SER A 673 -55.11 0.12 3.29
N LYS A 674 -55.03 0.36 1.98
CA LYS A 674 -56.11 0.12 1.03
C LYS A 674 -56.19 -1.34 0.57
N LEU A 675 -55.23 -2.17 0.97
CA LEU A 675 -55.08 -3.55 0.55
C LEU A 675 -55.27 -4.48 1.76
N ASN A 676 -55.94 -5.62 1.57
CA ASN A 676 -56.13 -6.60 2.63
C ASN A 676 -54.92 -7.54 2.74
N VAL A 677 -53.79 -7.01 3.21
CA VAL A 677 -52.49 -7.69 3.21
C VAL A 677 -52.05 -8.03 4.64
N ALA A 678 -51.65 -9.29 4.84
CA ALA A 678 -50.99 -9.76 6.05
C ALA A 678 -49.71 -10.51 5.67
N GLY A 679 -48.55 -10.02 6.09
CA GLY A 679 -47.26 -10.66 5.89
C GLY A 679 -46.20 -9.78 5.24
N SER A 680 -45.23 -10.41 4.56
CA SER A 680 -44.16 -9.71 3.86
C SER A 680 -44.64 -9.21 2.50
N VAL A 681 -44.34 -7.95 2.19
CA VAL A 681 -44.52 -7.34 0.89
C VAL A 681 -43.14 -7.02 0.32
N SER A 682 -42.83 -7.55 -0.86
CA SER A 682 -41.55 -7.32 -1.53
C SER A 682 -41.71 -6.36 -2.70
N TYR A 683 -40.67 -5.58 -2.95
CA TYR A 683 -40.58 -4.61 -4.04
C TYR A 683 -39.30 -4.81 -4.83
N ARG A 684 -39.34 -4.50 -6.13
CA ARG A 684 -38.17 -4.38 -7.00
C ARG A 684 -38.45 -3.35 -8.09
N LEU A 685 -37.41 -2.81 -8.70
CA LEU A 685 -37.52 -2.01 -9.91
C LEU A 685 -37.17 -2.89 -11.11
N ARG A 686 -37.96 -2.76 -12.18
CA ARG A 686 -37.62 -3.23 -13.52
C ARG A 686 -37.31 -2.00 -14.37
N GLN A 687 -36.03 -1.74 -14.58
CA GLN A 687 -35.59 -0.66 -15.45
C GLN A 687 -35.84 -1.06 -16.90
N VAL A 688 -36.32 -0.11 -17.70
CA VAL A 688 -36.63 -0.27 -19.11
C VAL A 688 -35.86 0.80 -19.88
N ASP A 689 -35.11 0.40 -20.89
CA ASP A 689 -34.40 1.32 -21.78
C ASP A 689 -35.26 1.64 -23.02
N PHE A 690 -34.93 2.70 -23.78
CA PHE A 690 -35.68 3.07 -24.99
C PHE A 690 -35.56 2.03 -26.10
N ASP A 691 -34.51 1.20 -26.09
CA ASP A 691 -34.33 0.07 -27.01
C ASP A 691 -35.10 -1.20 -26.57
N GLY A 692 -35.77 -1.16 -25.41
CA GLY A 692 -36.53 -2.28 -24.87
C GLY A 692 -35.75 -3.23 -23.98
N THR A 693 -34.45 -3.01 -23.78
CA THR A 693 -33.62 -3.76 -22.82
C THR A 693 -34.14 -3.56 -21.40
N VAL A 694 -34.04 -4.60 -20.58
CA VAL A 694 -34.57 -4.61 -19.21
C VAL A 694 -33.62 -5.22 -18.19
N THR A 695 -33.52 -4.56 -17.04
CA THR A 695 -32.71 -4.99 -15.90
C THR A 695 -33.51 -4.86 -14.60
N TYR A 696 -33.20 -5.71 -13.61
CA TYR A 696 -33.93 -5.76 -12.34
C TYR A 696 -33.02 -5.43 -11.16
N THR A 697 -33.57 -4.74 -10.16
CA THR A 697 -32.87 -4.52 -8.89
C THR A 697 -32.99 -5.72 -7.97
N LYS A 698 -32.16 -5.75 -6.91
CA LYS A 698 -32.40 -6.63 -5.76
C LYS A 698 -33.75 -6.29 -5.10
N GLU A 699 -34.35 -7.30 -4.49
CA GLU A 699 -35.64 -7.17 -3.80
C GLU A 699 -35.47 -6.44 -2.45
N VAL A 700 -36.41 -5.56 -2.13
CA VAL A 700 -36.56 -4.96 -0.79
C VAL A 700 -37.87 -5.43 -0.21
N SER A 701 -37.86 -5.94 1.02
CA SER A 701 -39.07 -6.46 1.67
C SER A 701 -39.40 -5.66 2.93
N VAL A 702 -40.69 -5.41 3.13
CA VAL A 702 -41.25 -4.81 4.35
C VAL A 702 -42.29 -5.76 4.94
N SER A 703 -42.48 -5.71 6.26
CA SER A 703 -43.53 -6.48 6.94
C SER A 703 -44.71 -5.57 7.25
N TYR A 704 -45.93 -5.97 6.86
CA TYR A 704 -47.16 -5.24 7.15
C TYR A 704 -48.29 -6.19 7.54
N THR A 705 -49.02 -5.82 8.59
CA THR A 705 -50.22 -6.52 9.02
C THR A 705 -51.35 -5.49 9.15
N SER A 706 -52.38 -5.59 8.31
CA SER A 706 -53.54 -4.69 8.41
C SER A 706 -54.31 -4.92 9.72
N ALA A 707 -54.77 -3.85 10.37
CA ALA A 707 -55.66 -3.95 11.52
C ALA A 707 -57.00 -4.63 11.13
N PRO A 708 -57.64 -5.40 12.04
CA PRO A 708 -58.96 -5.98 11.80
C PRO A 708 -59.99 -4.90 11.44
N LYS A 709 -60.94 -5.20 10.55
CA LYS A 709 -61.98 -4.24 10.14
C LYS A 709 -63.21 -4.24 11.04
N SER A 710 -63.35 -5.25 11.90
CA SER A 710 -64.47 -5.39 12.82
C SER A 710 -64.02 -6.05 14.11
N PHE A 711 -64.78 -5.81 15.18
CA PHE A 711 -64.62 -6.57 16.41
C PHE A 711 -64.98 -8.04 16.17
N SER A 712 -64.23 -8.95 16.77
CA SER A 712 -64.63 -10.37 16.80
C SER A 712 -64.17 -11.06 18.07
N LEU A 713 -64.95 -12.03 18.54
CA LEU A 713 -64.56 -13.00 19.55
C LEU A 713 -64.62 -14.39 18.91
N SER A 714 -63.52 -15.12 18.92
CA SER A 714 -63.45 -16.50 18.40
C SER A 714 -63.92 -17.51 19.44
N GLN A 715 -64.30 -18.70 18.97
CA GLN A 715 -64.49 -19.85 19.86
C GLN A 715 -63.15 -20.22 20.51
N ASN A 716 -63.14 -20.44 21.83
CA ASN A 716 -61.94 -20.85 22.55
C ASN A 716 -61.45 -22.21 22.02
N TYR A 717 -60.13 -22.41 21.97
CA TYR A 717 -59.55 -23.67 21.50
C TYR A 717 -58.38 -24.12 22.40
N PRO A 718 -58.34 -25.40 22.83
CA PRO A 718 -59.37 -26.43 22.61
C PRO A 718 -60.69 -26.13 23.33
N ASN A 719 -61.79 -26.76 22.90
CA ASN A 719 -63.09 -26.76 23.59
C ASN A 719 -63.87 -28.05 23.24
N PRO A 720 -64.08 -29.00 24.17
CA PRO A 720 -63.74 -28.92 25.59
C PRO A 720 -62.22 -28.81 25.88
N PHE A 721 -61.85 -28.26 27.03
CA PHE A 721 -60.45 -28.06 27.43
C PHE A 721 -60.12 -28.65 28.80
N ASN A 722 -58.84 -28.99 29.02
CA ASN A 722 -58.28 -29.45 30.30
C ASN A 722 -56.75 -29.22 30.34
N PRO A 723 -56.18 -28.50 31.32
CA PRO A 723 -56.79 -27.43 32.11
C PRO A 723 -56.77 -26.07 31.37
N SER A 724 -56.23 -26.00 30.14
CA SER A 724 -55.98 -24.72 29.45
C SER A 724 -56.63 -24.57 28.07
N THR A 725 -57.04 -23.35 27.73
CA THR A 725 -57.60 -22.95 26.43
C THR A 725 -57.18 -21.52 26.07
N THR A 726 -57.16 -21.21 24.77
CA THR A 726 -56.88 -19.86 24.26
C THR A 726 -58.14 -19.23 23.68
N ILE A 727 -58.43 -18.00 24.06
CA ILE A 727 -59.51 -17.17 23.54
C ILE A 727 -58.90 -16.10 22.64
N ARG A 728 -59.26 -16.10 21.35
CA ARG A 728 -58.80 -15.11 20.37
C ARG A 728 -59.85 -14.03 20.13
N TYR A 729 -59.43 -12.77 20.00
CA TYR A 729 -60.30 -11.65 19.69
C TYR A 729 -59.60 -10.60 18.82
N ALA A 730 -60.39 -9.83 18.08
CA ALA A 730 -59.91 -8.80 17.17
C ALA A 730 -60.51 -7.43 17.51
N LEU A 731 -59.70 -6.37 17.44
CA LEU A 731 -60.08 -4.98 17.72
C LEU A 731 -59.80 -4.11 16.48
N PRO A 732 -60.81 -3.44 15.90
CA PRO A 732 -60.60 -2.53 14.77
C PRO A 732 -60.07 -1.14 15.18
N PHE A 733 -60.20 -0.78 16.45
CA PHE A 733 -59.73 0.47 17.04
C PHE A 733 -59.09 0.21 18.41
N ASP A 734 -58.31 1.17 18.89
CA ASP A 734 -57.83 1.16 20.27
C ASP A 734 -59.03 1.12 21.23
N SER A 735 -59.07 0.13 22.12
CA SER A 735 -60.26 -0.20 22.91
C SER A 735 -59.91 -0.55 24.36
N ASN A 736 -60.81 -0.18 25.27
CA ASN A 736 -60.84 -0.69 26.64
C ASN A 736 -61.50 -2.06 26.63
N VAL A 737 -60.74 -3.12 26.90
CA VAL A 737 -61.16 -4.52 26.78
C VAL A 737 -61.29 -5.17 28.16
N LYS A 738 -62.42 -5.83 28.40
CA LYS A 738 -62.67 -6.65 29.58
C LYS A 738 -63.15 -8.05 29.15
N ILE A 739 -62.46 -9.10 29.57
CA ILE A 739 -62.86 -10.50 29.34
C ILE A 739 -63.18 -11.15 30.68
N SER A 740 -64.41 -11.67 30.80
CA SER A 740 -64.96 -12.21 32.04
C SER A 740 -65.52 -13.62 31.85
N ILE A 741 -65.38 -14.47 32.85
CA ILE A 741 -65.83 -15.87 32.89
C ILE A 741 -66.99 -16.01 33.86
N TYR A 742 -68.04 -16.71 33.44
CA TYR A 742 -69.29 -16.92 34.18
C TYR A 742 -69.68 -18.40 34.25
N LYS A 743 -70.36 -18.80 35.34
CA LYS A 743 -71.07 -20.09 35.42
C LYS A 743 -72.37 -20.05 34.62
N VAL A 744 -73.00 -21.22 34.42
CA VAL A 744 -74.35 -21.33 33.82
C VAL A 744 -75.41 -20.53 34.59
N THR A 745 -75.22 -20.34 35.90
CA THR A 745 -76.11 -19.53 36.76
C THR A 745 -75.99 -18.03 36.53
N GLY A 746 -75.03 -17.56 35.71
CA GLY A 746 -74.73 -16.15 35.50
C GLY A 746 -73.78 -15.55 36.55
N GLU A 747 -73.34 -16.34 37.54
CA GLU A 747 -72.35 -15.93 38.53
C GLU A 747 -70.99 -15.66 37.88
N LEU A 748 -70.42 -14.47 38.12
CA LEU A 748 -69.07 -14.10 37.68
C LEU A 748 -68.04 -14.90 38.47
N VAL A 749 -67.22 -15.69 37.77
CA VAL A 749 -66.16 -16.50 38.37
C VAL A 749 -64.83 -15.74 38.39
N LYS A 750 -64.47 -15.11 37.27
CA LYS A 750 -63.16 -14.46 37.10
C LYS A 750 -63.18 -13.42 35.99
N VAL A 751 -62.41 -12.35 36.17
CA VAL A 751 -62.02 -11.44 35.07
C VAL A 751 -60.62 -11.85 34.62
N LEU A 752 -60.48 -12.31 33.36
CA LEU A 752 -59.21 -12.76 32.78
C LEU A 752 -58.36 -11.61 32.24
N LEU A 753 -59.01 -10.57 31.74
CA LEU A 753 -58.36 -9.39 31.19
C LEU A 753 -59.21 -8.17 31.50
N ASN A 754 -58.57 -7.06 31.92
CA ASN A 754 -59.21 -5.76 32.03
C ASN A 754 -58.16 -4.67 31.76
N GLY A 755 -58.21 -4.01 30.61
CA GLY A 755 -57.29 -2.94 30.27
C GLY A 755 -57.39 -2.46 28.82
N THR A 756 -56.66 -1.40 28.49
CA THR A 756 -56.62 -0.81 27.15
C THR A 756 -55.70 -1.60 26.22
N LYS A 757 -56.14 -1.84 24.99
CA LYS A 757 -55.40 -2.53 23.92
C LYS A 757 -55.52 -1.72 22.62
N THR A 758 -54.46 -1.69 21.81
CA THR A 758 -54.49 -1.02 20.50
C THR A 758 -55.30 -1.80 19.47
N ALA A 759 -55.56 -1.23 18.29
CA ALA A 759 -56.14 -1.99 17.18
C ALA A 759 -55.24 -3.19 16.81
N GLY A 760 -55.81 -4.38 16.64
CA GLY A 760 -55.04 -5.61 16.40
C GLY A 760 -55.77 -6.91 16.75
N ASN A 761 -55.09 -8.03 16.52
CA ASN A 761 -55.54 -9.37 16.93
C ASN A 761 -54.81 -9.78 18.21
N TYR A 762 -55.53 -10.41 19.13
CA TYR A 762 -55.04 -10.76 20.46
C TYR A 762 -55.50 -12.15 20.90
N ASP A 763 -54.65 -12.80 21.69
CA ASP A 763 -54.92 -14.08 22.34
C ASP A 763 -54.84 -13.90 23.86
N VAL A 764 -55.81 -14.43 24.60
CA VAL A 764 -55.75 -14.57 26.06
C VAL A 764 -55.89 -16.03 26.45
N THR A 765 -54.94 -16.52 27.25
CA THR A 765 -54.94 -17.91 27.72
C THR A 765 -55.59 -18.00 29.08
N MET A 766 -56.49 -18.96 29.25
CA MET A 766 -57.05 -19.37 30.53
C MET A 766 -56.45 -20.72 30.91
N ASN A 767 -56.00 -20.88 32.16
CA ASN A 767 -55.52 -22.16 32.67
C ASN A 767 -56.04 -22.40 34.10
N THR A 768 -57.02 -23.28 34.24
CA THR A 768 -57.72 -23.52 35.52
C THR A 768 -56.83 -24.11 36.61
N ALA A 769 -55.65 -24.65 36.28
CA ALA A 769 -54.67 -25.13 37.27
C ALA A 769 -53.86 -23.98 37.91
N HIS A 770 -53.85 -22.80 37.29
CA HIS A 770 -53.07 -21.64 37.73
C HIS A 770 -53.96 -20.42 38.07
N GLU A 771 -55.28 -20.60 38.13
CA GLU A 771 -56.20 -19.56 38.60
C GLU A 771 -56.41 -19.67 40.12
N ASN A 772 -56.51 -18.53 40.82
CA ASN A 772 -56.79 -18.46 42.26
C ASN A 772 -58.26 -18.77 42.63
N VAL A 773 -59.00 -19.44 41.74
CA VAL A 773 -60.42 -19.80 41.90
C VAL A 773 -60.58 -21.24 41.45
N GLU A 774 -61.29 -22.06 42.21
CA GLU A 774 -61.54 -23.44 41.85
C GLU A 774 -62.63 -23.55 40.76
N PHE A 775 -62.29 -24.18 39.64
CA PHE A 775 -63.22 -24.51 38.56
C PHE A 775 -63.60 -25.99 38.64
N SER A 776 -64.89 -26.33 38.52
CA SER A 776 -65.37 -27.72 38.42
C SER A 776 -65.62 -28.10 36.96
N SER A 777 -65.59 -29.39 36.62
CA SER A 777 -66.01 -29.85 35.28
C SER A 777 -67.42 -29.34 34.97
N GLY A 778 -67.62 -28.77 33.78
CA GLY A 778 -68.91 -28.21 33.42
C GLY A 778 -68.86 -27.16 32.32
N ILE A 779 -70.03 -26.57 32.08
CA ILE A 779 -70.22 -25.51 31.10
C ILE A 779 -69.95 -24.15 31.75
N TYR A 780 -69.18 -23.32 31.06
CA TYR A 780 -68.94 -21.93 31.43
C TYR A 780 -69.19 -21.03 30.22
N PHE A 781 -69.32 -19.74 30.47
CA PHE A 781 -69.41 -18.71 29.44
C PHE A 781 -68.30 -17.70 29.61
N TYR A 782 -67.66 -17.30 28.51
CA TYR A 782 -66.75 -16.16 28.50
C TYR A 782 -67.36 -15.03 27.70
N SER A 783 -67.27 -13.82 28.23
CA SER A 783 -67.80 -12.60 27.62
C SER A 783 -66.68 -11.59 27.43
N ILE A 784 -66.64 -10.97 26.26
CA ILE A 784 -65.81 -9.79 25.99
C ILE A 784 -66.69 -8.55 25.99
N GLU A 785 -66.18 -7.48 26.58
CA GLU A 785 -66.66 -6.11 26.41
C GLU A 785 -65.49 -5.27 25.92
N ALA A 786 -65.61 -4.67 24.74
CA ALA A 786 -64.59 -3.82 24.14
C ALA A 786 -65.21 -2.48 23.73
N ASN A 787 -64.76 -1.40 24.35
CA ASN A 787 -65.25 -0.05 24.08
C ASN A 787 -64.12 0.77 23.43
N ALA A 788 -64.35 1.29 22.24
CA ALA A 788 -63.36 2.11 21.55
C ALA A 788 -63.01 3.34 22.41
N VAL A 789 -61.72 3.67 22.51
CA VAL A 789 -61.22 4.76 23.37
C VAL A 789 -61.74 6.13 22.92
N ASP A 790 -61.97 6.28 21.62
CA ASP A 790 -62.57 7.46 21.00
C ASP A 790 -64.10 7.54 21.14
N GLY A 791 -64.73 6.54 21.77
CA GLY A 791 -66.18 6.46 21.95
C GLY A 791 -66.96 6.07 20.69
N SER A 792 -66.30 5.73 19.58
CA SER A 792 -66.94 5.48 18.29
C SER A 792 -67.76 4.20 18.21
N SER A 793 -67.44 3.19 19.05
CA SER A 793 -68.07 1.88 18.98
C SER A 793 -67.93 1.10 20.29
N THR A 794 -68.92 0.24 20.56
CA THR A 794 -68.91 -0.71 21.68
C THR A 794 -69.24 -2.11 21.16
N PHE A 795 -68.54 -3.11 21.69
CA PHE A 795 -68.70 -4.50 21.30
C PHE A 795 -68.83 -5.39 22.52
N LYS A 796 -69.89 -6.21 22.54
CA LYS A 796 -70.11 -7.22 23.57
C LYS A 796 -70.50 -8.55 22.94
N GLN A 797 -69.77 -9.60 23.26
CA GLN A 797 -70.09 -10.95 22.77
C GLN A 797 -69.77 -12.00 23.83
N THR A 798 -70.63 -13.01 23.93
CA THR A 798 -70.47 -14.13 24.87
C THR A 798 -70.46 -15.44 24.11
N LYS A 799 -69.58 -16.36 24.53
CA LYS A 799 -69.45 -17.70 23.95
C LYS A 799 -69.34 -18.76 25.05
N LYS A 800 -69.76 -19.98 24.70
CA LYS A 800 -69.78 -21.14 25.60
C LYS A 800 -68.44 -21.86 25.56
N MET A 801 -67.91 -22.24 26.72
CA MET A 801 -66.76 -23.13 26.87
C MET A 801 -67.09 -24.31 27.79
N ILE A 802 -66.45 -25.46 27.56
CA ILE A 802 -66.65 -26.68 28.33
C ILE A 802 -65.32 -27.07 28.96
N LEU A 803 -65.26 -27.10 30.29
CA LEU A 803 -64.13 -27.61 31.05
C LEU A 803 -64.37 -29.08 31.38
N LEU A 804 -63.43 -29.94 31.02
CA LEU A 804 -63.39 -31.33 31.47
C LEU A 804 -62.20 -31.44 32.43
N LYS A 805 -62.40 -31.84 33.69
CA LYS A 805 -61.30 -32.28 34.55
C LYS A 805 -61.02 -33.75 34.35
#